data_AF-A0A7G9GUB5-F1
#
_entry.id   AF-A0A7G9GUB5-F1
#
_cell.length_a   1.000
_cell.length_b   1.000
_cell.length_c   1.000
_cell.angle_alpha   90.00
_cell.angle_beta   90.00
_cell.angle_gamma   90.00
#
_symmetry.space_group_name_H-M   'P 1'
#
loop_
_entity.id
_entity.type
_entity.pdbx_description
1 polymer ?
#
loop_
_entity_poly.entity_id
_entity_poly.type
_entity_poly.pdbx_seq_one_letter_code
_entity_poly.pdbx_strand_id
1 'polypeptide(L)'
;MKDKLRLIVAFIIVSLTTYSVDKKPLISNIASPRVGIPKGNDAILGGADEVEIDLNNNTLKSKSGVNIKQGNMELKAFDIKRDVESDKVYVNGELQTLFISPVGNLGLQSLNGGNVSLKGNTGTFYNNFGYLEVGKVTGAIKPNDRIYFGGDVIEYKNDKISINDGWFTTDFKVANTRNPNNAGYHLLSKNIVIEPDKQVTFKGTNFYNGSKKRTPFAFPWYRMNIRQGSQVPLFPEWGTDTYYGWNTSVGVLYGNKGDKFVGGFAPKFADRMGLLVGRWENWYKTDNFGTAKLDIDDWLIWAKDKKDDKNVTDDIDQLRKEERSKRHRVTYTHEYNGDKGNLYLNVVNGTYNMIPKLDDIIVEYANNSRFENGKCPDLTNTITFYSMDSDLKELGPNKDISIKSKLKLTSDKKAYALMVYDDISDIAYGSQVDNDLFAQVEAYKDNKNYKIGGYYNYLYDVDPGSTFNDTQSRAEDFGFEFLDKNTKIGFTYDEKNGDKFRRLGLWERDPNNETKVSYDGYDDNFKFDYVPSTVKEYSTYDTRDLRVSLGEYQLGNGFKIKPGYDFYAEKKVLDLTDDEGRSYKNKKQEFVIRDARSRQYNRFENIVYKDYKENRAYIDIYDNTTKFTIAGGTTKDEFWDRQGIYTADGYLKYINNSDFYEVGAEQNEISLGHFGELALFGGVRYDRYKDGYNPYTQTYATGHDSTIRSQFKLNHTIKLFDNMDNPDRNIDFAMTNDLKFFYQRYDYDSGSVNFGKNKFDRSDKEIRLVGKENIYQVTDSIKTTIGNTETTYTIDYKRGENPGTKNLSSQLVDNKLDLKIDDKQSVVLKYGEDKKYTDMTKDHENYNNFTFRNYGIDYYIENHKLSYSVNSIDSKIWDIDSRLNYGQDIDNTKEKIKLHTYAYEYKFGDNRLGLDYSEGTDRRHNYTLSKEELNVKNRIYGVSFLDGGDEVENHYRATYEIYEHKEKIEGINYNNKNSDIISFSYEYKDRRFSKEELQKYAELEYNKDSTSLTPQEIYRIRDILRNRERNSIDFKLNDNIYSQFDNIGDYKRNIRFNFMLQKNDARYKKTGNYWDSLEKIQVGAFYSQNRFGFGYQVEENAGWSKNAGWSKNAGLSESNWRKTDRKHKVSLVTRIGQPSEGWTLKTYAKFYENFKENKSKKTSLDGLGIEVGKEMGYYQWSVTFEKRYVENPDKYEWRTALQFTLLTFPENPLFGIGAKTNTSNQTRPDTYLFDGIKVDKVLD
;
A
#
# COMPACT_ATOMS: atom_id res chain seq x y z
N MET A 1 -11.64 -3.67 23.89
CA MET A 1 -12.15 -3.81 22.50
C MET A 1 -13.67 -3.62 22.40
N LYS A 2 -14.51 -4.40 23.11
CA LYS A 2 -15.98 -4.26 23.12
C LYS A 2 -16.50 -2.82 23.34
N ASP A 3 -15.86 -2.04 24.21
CA ASP A 3 -16.31 -0.67 24.50
C ASP A 3 -15.83 0.40 23.49
N LYS A 4 -14.74 0.14 22.72
CA LYS A 4 -14.38 0.97 21.55
C LYS A 4 -15.40 0.76 20.40
N LEU A 5 -15.87 -0.48 20.21
CA LEU A 5 -16.92 -0.84 19.24
C LEU A 5 -18.27 -0.15 19.52
N ARG A 6 -18.62 0.00 20.80
CA ARG A 6 -19.83 0.75 21.22
C ARG A 6 -19.77 2.24 20.87
N LEU A 7 -18.58 2.85 20.89
CA LEU A 7 -18.41 4.25 20.51
C LEU A 7 -18.68 4.48 19.02
N ILE A 8 -18.16 3.59 18.16
CA ILE A 8 -18.35 3.65 16.70
C ILE A 8 -19.82 3.41 16.33
N VAL A 9 -20.47 2.42 16.94
CA VAL A 9 -21.90 2.16 16.74
C VAL A 9 -22.76 3.32 17.25
N ALA A 10 -22.41 3.93 18.39
CA ALA A 10 -23.07 5.14 18.87
C ALA A 10 -22.89 6.33 17.90
N PHE A 11 -21.70 6.50 17.32
CA PHE A 11 -21.42 7.55 16.32
C PHE A 11 -22.26 7.35 15.05
N ILE A 12 -22.41 6.11 14.57
CA ILE A 12 -23.26 5.76 13.42
C ILE A 12 -24.74 6.01 13.74
N ILE A 13 -25.22 5.63 14.92
CA ILE A 13 -26.63 5.83 15.33
C ILE A 13 -26.95 7.32 15.54
N VAL A 14 -26.03 8.11 16.12
CA VAL A 14 -26.18 9.57 16.26
C VAL A 14 -26.15 10.26 14.90
N SER A 15 -25.31 9.78 13.97
CA SER A 15 -25.26 10.28 12.58
C SER A 15 -26.52 9.90 11.77
N LEU A 16 -27.18 8.79 12.07
CA LEU A 16 -28.45 8.40 11.43
C LEU A 16 -29.68 9.13 12.01
N THR A 17 -29.60 9.58 13.27
CA THR A 17 -30.74 10.22 13.96
C THR A 17 -30.73 11.75 13.88
N THR A 18 -29.59 12.39 13.66
CA THR A 18 -29.48 13.86 13.53
C THR A 18 -29.86 14.43 12.16
N TYR A 19 -30.05 13.58 11.14
CA TYR A 19 -30.39 14.00 9.76
C TYR A 19 -31.89 13.85 9.40
N SER A 20 -32.78 13.75 10.38
CA SER A 20 -34.23 13.65 10.16
C SER A 20 -35.00 14.85 10.72
N VAL A 21 -36.07 15.22 9.98
CA VAL A 21 -37.00 16.35 10.23
C VAL A 21 -36.40 17.70 9.80
N ASP A 22 -36.87 18.30 8.70
CA ASP A 22 -38.20 18.93 8.73
C ASP A 22 -39.07 18.79 7.47
N LYS A 23 -40.38 19.06 7.63
CA LYS A 23 -41.43 18.90 6.59
C LYS A 23 -42.31 20.15 6.47
N LYS A 24 -42.74 20.40 5.23
CA LYS A 24 -43.93 21.19 4.79
C LYS A 24 -43.79 22.72 4.63
N PRO A 25 -44.67 23.36 3.82
CA PRO A 25 -44.20 24.28 2.76
C PRO A 25 -44.84 25.69 2.78
N LEU A 26 -44.39 26.59 1.89
CA LEU A 26 -45.17 27.74 1.41
C LEU A 26 -44.72 28.21 0.00
N ILE A 27 -45.56 29.03 -0.66
CA ILE A 27 -45.66 29.24 -2.12
C ILE A 27 -45.53 30.75 -2.47
N SER A 28 -45.18 31.08 -3.72
CA SER A 28 -45.30 32.40 -4.42
C SER A 28 -44.34 33.54 -3.98
N ASN A 29 -43.99 34.61 -4.74
CA ASN A 29 -44.06 35.06 -6.17
C ASN A 29 -43.21 36.37 -6.26
N ILE A 30 -42.78 37.00 -7.38
CA ILE A 30 -42.55 36.68 -8.82
C ILE A 30 -41.62 37.81 -9.36
N ALA A 31 -40.66 37.51 -10.27
CA ALA A 31 -40.16 38.48 -11.27
C ALA A 31 -39.41 37.77 -12.43
N SER A 32 -39.90 37.95 -13.65
CA SER A 32 -39.42 37.38 -14.95
C SER A 32 -38.96 38.54 -15.88
N PRO A 33 -38.47 38.36 -17.13
CA PRO A 33 -38.54 37.17 -17.99
C PRO A 33 -37.29 36.83 -18.87
N ARG A 34 -37.02 35.52 -19.02
CA ARG A 34 -36.81 34.90 -20.35
C ARG A 34 -37.61 33.60 -20.38
N VAL A 35 -38.24 33.31 -21.52
CA VAL A 35 -39.35 32.36 -21.66
C VAL A 35 -38.95 30.96 -21.17
N GLY A 36 -39.70 30.43 -20.19
CA GLY A 36 -39.47 29.12 -19.60
C GLY A 36 -40.41 28.04 -20.13
N ILE A 37 -39.88 26.83 -20.29
CA ILE A 37 -40.66 25.59 -20.34
C ILE A 37 -40.68 25.02 -18.90
N PRO A 38 -41.81 24.53 -18.36
CA PRO A 38 -41.88 24.11 -16.96
C PRO A 38 -41.00 22.90 -16.63
N LYS A 39 -40.20 22.98 -15.55
CA LYS A 39 -39.61 21.80 -14.90
C LYS A 39 -40.73 20.97 -14.28
N GLY A 40 -41.03 19.81 -14.87
CA GLY A 40 -42.09 18.92 -14.39
C GLY A 40 -42.48 17.81 -15.37
N ASN A 41 -42.25 18.02 -16.67
CA ASN A 41 -42.33 16.98 -17.70
C ASN A 41 -40.92 16.71 -18.25
N ASP A 42 -40.56 15.44 -18.47
CA ASP A 42 -39.45 15.10 -19.34
C ASP A 42 -39.72 15.68 -20.72
N ALA A 43 -38.91 16.67 -21.11
CA ALA A 43 -39.08 17.34 -22.40
C ALA A 43 -38.82 16.35 -23.53
N ILE A 44 -39.85 16.10 -24.34
CA ILE A 44 -39.73 15.25 -25.53
C ILE A 44 -38.85 15.98 -26.54
N LEU A 45 -37.63 15.48 -26.73
CA LEU A 45 -36.71 15.98 -27.75
C LEU A 45 -36.99 15.24 -29.06
N GLY A 46 -37.63 15.93 -30.00
CA GLY A 46 -38.01 15.41 -31.32
C GLY A 46 -37.14 15.99 -32.44
N GLY A 47 -36.69 15.15 -33.38
CA GLY A 47 -35.93 15.59 -34.56
C GLY A 47 -36.14 14.67 -35.77
N ALA A 48 -36.35 15.27 -36.93
CA ALA A 48 -36.56 14.62 -38.23
C ALA A 48 -36.20 15.61 -39.36
N ASP A 49 -35.74 15.10 -40.50
CA ASP A 49 -35.33 15.96 -41.63
C ASP A 49 -36.52 16.57 -42.38
N GLU A 50 -37.62 15.81 -42.49
CA GLU A 50 -38.87 16.22 -43.13
C GLU A 50 -40.06 15.49 -42.47
N VAL A 51 -41.12 16.22 -42.13
CA VAL A 51 -42.34 15.70 -41.48
C VAL A 51 -43.60 16.29 -42.11
N GLU A 52 -44.58 15.43 -42.36
CA GLU A 52 -45.94 15.79 -42.73
C GLU A 52 -46.81 15.72 -41.46
N ILE A 53 -47.44 16.85 -41.08
CA ILE A 53 -48.24 16.97 -39.86
C ILE A 53 -49.68 17.32 -40.25
N ASP A 54 -50.61 16.40 -40.01
CA ASP A 54 -52.06 16.64 -40.15
C ASP A 54 -52.68 16.82 -38.76
N LEU A 55 -53.03 18.07 -38.47
CA LEU A 55 -53.62 18.50 -37.20
C LEU A 55 -55.10 18.13 -37.06
N ASN A 56 -55.80 17.83 -38.15
CA ASN A 56 -57.21 17.41 -38.11
C ASN A 56 -57.33 15.93 -37.73
N ASN A 57 -56.44 15.09 -38.26
CA ASN A 57 -56.40 13.66 -37.96
C ASN A 57 -55.45 13.30 -36.81
N ASN A 58 -54.71 14.28 -36.25
CA ASN A 58 -53.65 14.12 -35.26
C ASN A 58 -52.58 13.10 -35.70
N THR A 59 -52.24 13.08 -36.99
CA THR A 59 -51.25 12.19 -37.59
C THR A 59 -49.98 12.93 -37.98
N LEU A 60 -48.84 12.28 -37.76
CA LEU A 60 -47.52 12.78 -38.11
C LEU A 60 -46.74 11.68 -38.84
N LYS A 61 -46.28 11.98 -40.05
CA LYS A 61 -45.56 11.05 -40.92
C LYS A 61 -44.18 11.59 -41.30
N SER A 62 -43.21 10.69 -41.48
CA SER A 62 -41.87 11.06 -41.95
C SER A 62 -41.26 9.95 -42.81
N LYS A 63 -40.59 10.34 -43.91
CA LYS A 63 -39.86 9.41 -44.77
C LYS A 63 -38.55 8.93 -44.16
N SER A 64 -37.82 9.81 -43.45
CA SER A 64 -36.58 9.45 -42.76
C SER A 64 -36.80 8.94 -41.32
N GLY A 65 -38.01 9.12 -40.79
CA GLY A 65 -38.46 8.64 -39.48
C GLY A 65 -38.15 9.65 -38.38
N VAL A 66 -39.07 9.76 -37.42
CA VAL A 66 -39.05 10.76 -36.36
C VAL A 66 -38.33 10.20 -35.15
N ASN A 67 -37.19 10.77 -34.79
CA ASN A 67 -36.49 10.43 -33.57
C ASN A 67 -37.13 11.20 -32.41
N ILE A 68 -37.61 10.48 -31.39
CA ILE A 68 -38.32 10.99 -30.22
C ILE A 68 -37.58 10.46 -28.99
N LYS A 69 -36.99 11.36 -28.20
CA LYS A 69 -36.32 11.02 -26.95
C LYS A 69 -37.11 11.53 -25.75
N GLN A 70 -37.43 10.63 -24.82
CA GLN A 70 -38.12 10.94 -23.56
C GLN A 70 -37.49 10.14 -22.43
N GLY A 71 -36.84 10.84 -21.49
CA GLY A 71 -36.07 10.20 -20.42
C GLY A 71 -34.98 9.26 -20.97
N ASN A 72 -35.03 7.99 -20.54
CA ASN A 72 -34.12 6.92 -20.99
C ASN A 72 -34.59 6.17 -22.24
N MET A 73 -35.68 6.59 -22.88
CA MET A 73 -36.25 5.95 -24.07
C MET A 73 -35.95 6.80 -25.32
N GLU A 74 -35.42 6.16 -26.35
CA GLU A 74 -35.27 6.72 -27.69
C GLU A 74 -36.13 5.90 -28.66
N LEU A 75 -37.00 6.57 -29.40
CA LEU A 75 -38.02 5.97 -30.25
C LEU A 75 -37.90 6.54 -31.67
N LYS A 76 -37.90 5.68 -32.69
CA LYS A 76 -37.93 6.06 -34.09
C LYS A 76 -39.14 5.45 -34.79
N ALA A 77 -40.04 6.30 -35.28
CA ALA A 77 -41.30 5.91 -35.90
C ALA A 77 -41.58 6.72 -37.18
N PHE A 78 -42.29 6.10 -38.14
CA PHE A 78 -42.49 6.67 -39.49
C PHE A 78 -43.93 7.15 -39.77
N ASP A 79 -44.93 6.53 -39.13
CA ASP A 79 -46.36 6.93 -39.21
C ASP A 79 -46.94 6.85 -37.79
N ILE A 80 -47.26 8.01 -37.20
CA ILE A 80 -47.70 8.15 -35.83
C ILE A 80 -49.09 8.80 -35.83
N LYS A 81 -50.08 8.18 -35.18
CA LYS A 81 -51.38 8.79 -34.87
C LYS A 81 -51.51 9.00 -33.37
N ARG A 82 -51.72 10.25 -32.95
CA ARG A 82 -52.00 10.60 -31.56
C ARG A 82 -53.50 10.59 -31.30
N ASP A 83 -53.94 9.89 -30.26
CA ASP A 83 -55.32 9.86 -29.78
C ASP A 83 -55.34 10.31 -28.31
N VAL A 84 -55.86 11.53 -28.10
CA VAL A 84 -55.90 12.18 -26.78
C VAL A 84 -57.06 11.65 -25.93
N GLU A 85 -58.14 11.15 -26.55
CA GLU A 85 -59.30 10.63 -25.81
C GLU A 85 -59.03 9.24 -25.22
N SER A 86 -58.28 8.39 -25.94
CA SER A 86 -57.93 7.05 -25.47
C SER A 86 -56.59 6.93 -24.72
N ASP A 87 -55.91 8.06 -24.46
CA ASP A 87 -54.57 8.17 -23.84
C ASP A 87 -53.48 7.39 -24.61
N LYS A 88 -53.58 7.32 -25.96
CA LYS A 88 -52.75 6.46 -26.81
C LYS A 88 -52.06 7.17 -27.98
N VAL A 89 -50.97 6.55 -28.41
CA VAL A 89 -50.25 6.79 -29.65
C VAL A 89 -50.27 5.47 -30.42
N TYR A 90 -50.80 5.48 -31.63
CA TYR A 90 -50.76 4.36 -32.55
C TYR A 90 -49.63 4.58 -33.56
N VAL A 91 -48.75 3.60 -33.73
CA VAL A 91 -47.70 3.61 -34.76
C VAL A 91 -48.11 2.65 -35.86
N ASN A 92 -48.38 3.18 -37.06
CA ASN A 92 -48.95 2.44 -38.18
C ASN A 92 -47.85 2.01 -39.18
N GLY A 93 -46.81 1.32 -38.70
CA GLY A 93 -45.67 0.91 -39.51
C GLY A 93 -44.49 0.46 -38.65
N GLU A 94 -43.30 0.33 -39.23
CA GLU A 94 -42.11 -0.05 -38.46
C GLU A 94 -41.83 0.93 -37.30
N LEU A 95 -41.42 0.36 -36.18
CA LEU A 95 -41.05 1.08 -34.97
C LEU A 95 -39.73 0.52 -34.44
N GLN A 96 -38.78 1.42 -34.15
CA GLN A 96 -37.56 1.07 -33.42
C GLN A 96 -37.57 1.80 -32.08
N THR A 97 -37.21 1.09 -31.01
CA THR A 97 -37.08 1.65 -29.66
C THR A 97 -35.78 1.16 -29.02
N LEU A 98 -35.12 2.07 -28.31
CA LEU A 98 -33.91 1.82 -27.55
C LEU A 98 -34.14 2.32 -26.13
N PHE A 99 -33.99 1.43 -25.16
CA PHE A 99 -34.11 1.74 -23.74
C PHE A 99 -32.71 1.73 -23.13
N ILE A 100 -32.24 2.89 -22.70
CA ILE A 100 -30.92 3.08 -22.11
C ILE A 100 -30.94 2.55 -20.66
N SER A 101 -29.92 1.75 -20.29
CA SER A 101 -29.82 1.17 -18.96
C SER A 101 -28.36 1.04 -18.48
N PRO A 102 -28.09 1.20 -17.17
CA PRO A 102 -26.75 0.98 -16.61
C PRO A 102 -26.19 -0.40 -16.97
N VAL A 103 -27.01 -1.45 -16.85
CA VAL A 103 -26.70 -2.86 -17.19
C VAL A 103 -26.41 -3.12 -18.68
N GLY A 104 -26.84 -2.26 -19.59
CA GLY A 104 -26.76 -2.47 -21.04
C GLY A 104 -28.01 -1.95 -21.76
N ASN A 105 -27.88 -1.56 -23.02
CA ASN A 105 -29.02 -1.04 -23.77
C ASN A 105 -29.92 -2.19 -24.24
N LEU A 106 -31.23 -1.94 -24.23
CA LEU A 106 -32.24 -2.84 -24.76
C LEU A 106 -32.78 -2.26 -26.06
N GLY A 107 -32.55 -2.94 -27.18
CA GLY A 107 -33.13 -2.61 -28.49
C GLY A 107 -34.38 -3.45 -28.77
N LEU A 108 -35.40 -2.82 -29.35
CA LEU A 108 -36.67 -3.43 -29.74
C LEU A 108 -37.12 -2.87 -31.09
N GLN A 109 -37.33 -3.74 -32.08
CA GLN A 109 -37.92 -3.41 -33.38
C GLN A 109 -39.23 -4.17 -33.56
N SER A 110 -40.28 -3.44 -33.91
CA SER A 110 -41.59 -3.97 -34.27
C SER A 110 -41.85 -3.72 -35.75
N LEU A 111 -42.30 -4.76 -36.45
CA LEU A 111 -42.51 -4.72 -37.91
C LEU A 111 -43.95 -4.32 -38.28
N ASN A 112 -44.91 -4.65 -37.43
CA ASN A 112 -46.33 -4.34 -37.65
C ASN A 112 -46.83 -3.19 -36.74
N GLY A 113 -45.90 -2.39 -36.23
CA GLY A 113 -46.20 -1.25 -35.36
C GLY A 113 -46.76 -1.64 -34.00
N GLY A 114 -47.39 -0.68 -33.35
CA GLY A 114 -47.85 -0.86 -31.97
C GLY A 114 -48.69 0.30 -31.46
N ASN A 115 -49.11 0.18 -30.22
CA ASN A 115 -49.76 1.25 -29.47
C ASN A 115 -49.02 1.50 -28.17
N VAL A 116 -48.80 2.77 -27.81
CA VAL A 116 -48.10 3.22 -26.60
C VAL A 116 -48.99 4.24 -25.90
N SER A 117 -49.01 4.29 -24.57
CA SER A 117 -49.73 5.36 -23.86
C SER A 117 -49.06 6.72 -24.07
N LEU A 118 -49.80 7.82 -24.05
CA LEU A 118 -49.21 9.18 -24.13
C LEU A 118 -48.27 9.48 -22.94
N LYS A 119 -48.37 8.69 -21.87
CA LYS A 119 -47.53 8.74 -20.66
C LYS A 119 -46.30 7.82 -20.75
N GLY A 120 -46.11 7.06 -21.83
CA GLY A 120 -44.95 6.18 -22.05
C GLY A 120 -44.83 4.98 -21.10
N ASN A 121 -45.81 4.75 -20.22
CA ASN A 121 -45.75 3.74 -19.15
C ASN A 121 -46.31 2.35 -19.55
N THR A 122 -46.96 2.27 -20.70
CA THR A 122 -47.48 1.03 -21.29
C THR A 122 -47.37 1.06 -22.80
N GLY A 123 -47.03 -0.07 -23.43
CA GLY A 123 -47.13 -0.22 -24.87
C GLY A 123 -47.24 -1.67 -25.31
N THR A 124 -47.95 -1.92 -26.40
CA THR A 124 -48.07 -3.22 -27.06
C THR A 124 -47.53 -3.10 -28.48
N PHE A 125 -46.59 -3.98 -28.82
CA PHE A 125 -45.88 -4.00 -30.10
C PHE A 125 -46.09 -5.35 -30.78
N TYR A 126 -46.19 -5.37 -32.11
CA TYR A 126 -46.57 -6.57 -32.87
C TYR A 126 -45.46 -7.05 -33.81
N ASN A 127 -45.28 -8.36 -33.90
CA ASN A 127 -44.25 -9.07 -34.69
C ASN A 127 -42.84 -8.47 -34.48
N ASN A 128 -42.22 -8.87 -33.37
CA ASN A 128 -41.10 -8.13 -32.78
C ASN A 128 -39.79 -8.91 -32.76
N PHE A 129 -38.70 -8.17 -32.90
CA PHE A 129 -37.33 -8.63 -32.72
C PHE A 129 -36.60 -7.66 -31.79
N GLY A 130 -35.85 -8.16 -30.81
CA GLY A 130 -35.11 -7.31 -29.86
C GLY A 130 -33.84 -7.95 -29.35
N TYR A 131 -33.03 -7.13 -28.68
CA TYR A 131 -31.83 -7.55 -27.97
C TYR A 131 -31.65 -6.81 -26.65
N LEU A 132 -30.99 -7.45 -25.70
CA LEU A 132 -30.53 -6.87 -24.44
C LEU A 132 -29.01 -7.04 -24.35
N GLU A 133 -28.27 -5.95 -24.15
CA GLU A 133 -26.85 -6.00 -23.79
C GLU A 133 -26.70 -6.43 -22.32
N VAL A 134 -25.83 -7.42 -22.08
CA VAL A 134 -25.54 -8.01 -20.77
C VAL A 134 -24.05 -8.15 -20.46
N GLY A 135 -23.12 -7.87 -21.40
CA GLY A 135 -21.68 -8.05 -21.15
C GLY A 135 -21.15 -7.32 -19.91
N LYS A 136 -21.74 -6.17 -19.56
CA LYS A 136 -21.43 -5.44 -18.31
C LYS A 136 -21.76 -6.21 -17.03
N VAL A 137 -22.68 -7.17 -17.11
CA VAL A 137 -23.17 -8.02 -16.02
C VAL A 137 -22.43 -9.34 -15.98
N THR A 138 -22.14 -9.91 -17.15
CA THR A 138 -21.69 -11.30 -17.28
C THR A 138 -20.19 -11.45 -17.58
N GLY A 139 -19.49 -10.36 -17.87
CA GLY A 139 -18.12 -10.39 -18.39
C GLY A 139 -18.04 -10.83 -19.86
N ALA A 140 -19.17 -11.01 -20.54
CA ALA A 140 -19.21 -11.46 -21.92
C ALA A 140 -18.68 -10.42 -22.91
N ILE A 141 -17.80 -10.91 -23.76
CA ILE A 141 -17.12 -10.17 -24.83
C ILE A 141 -17.99 -10.21 -26.10
N LYS A 142 -18.08 -9.11 -26.85
CA LYS A 142 -18.86 -9.08 -28.10
C LYS A 142 -18.26 -9.96 -29.20
N PRO A 143 -19.11 -10.55 -30.07
CA PRO A 143 -20.55 -10.31 -30.23
C PRO A 143 -21.46 -11.04 -29.23
N ASN A 144 -20.90 -11.78 -28.27
CA ASN A 144 -21.65 -12.60 -27.30
C ASN A 144 -22.16 -11.85 -26.06
N ASP A 145 -21.93 -10.53 -25.98
CA ASP A 145 -22.44 -9.66 -24.91
C ASP A 145 -23.96 -9.46 -24.92
N ARG A 146 -24.65 -9.98 -25.94
CA ARG A 146 -26.05 -9.70 -26.24
C ARG A 146 -26.90 -10.94 -26.16
N ILE A 147 -28.12 -10.69 -25.76
CA ILE A 147 -29.19 -11.66 -25.64
C ILE A 147 -30.29 -11.24 -26.60
N TYR A 148 -30.69 -12.12 -27.50
CA TYR A 148 -31.67 -11.86 -28.55
C TYR A 148 -32.99 -12.55 -28.25
N PHE A 149 -34.09 -11.90 -28.60
CA PHE A 149 -35.43 -12.41 -28.38
C PHE A 149 -36.42 -11.86 -29.41
N GLY A 150 -37.58 -12.48 -29.51
CA GLY A 150 -38.67 -11.99 -30.36
C GLY A 150 -39.97 -12.72 -30.08
N GLY A 151 -41.06 -12.27 -30.69
CA GLY A 151 -42.38 -12.84 -30.50
C GLY A 151 -43.51 -12.02 -31.11
N ASP A 152 -44.67 -12.65 -31.26
CA ASP A 152 -45.83 -12.09 -31.96
C ASP A 152 -46.38 -10.84 -31.27
N VAL A 153 -46.35 -10.82 -29.93
CA VAL A 153 -46.78 -9.69 -29.11
C VAL A 153 -45.76 -9.43 -28.00
N ILE A 154 -45.27 -8.19 -27.93
CA ILE A 154 -44.48 -7.67 -26.82
C ILE A 154 -45.29 -6.60 -26.08
N GLU A 155 -45.47 -6.78 -24.78
CA GLU A 155 -46.14 -5.85 -23.88
C GLU A 155 -45.12 -5.23 -22.92
N TYR A 156 -44.87 -3.93 -23.07
CA TYR A 156 -44.22 -3.09 -22.06
C TYR A 156 -45.27 -2.62 -21.06
N LYS A 157 -45.07 -2.90 -19.77
CA LYS A 157 -45.96 -2.42 -18.70
C LYS A 157 -45.22 -2.36 -17.38
N ASN A 158 -45.25 -1.20 -16.72
CA ASN A 158 -44.61 -0.96 -15.42
C ASN A 158 -43.13 -1.40 -15.43
N ASP A 159 -42.39 -0.96 -16.45
CA ASP A 159 -40.96 -1.25 -16.70
C ASP A 159 -40.61 -2.74 -16.88
N LYS A 160 -41.61 -3.60 -17.06
CA LYS A 160 -41.43 -5.01 -17.43
C LYS A 160 -41.83 -5.23 -18.88
N ILE A 161 -41.14 -6.16 -19.52
CA ILE A 161 -41.41 -6.54 -20.91
C ILE A 161 -41.87 -8.00 -20.91
N SER A 162 -43.12 -8.22 -21.28
CA SER A 162 -43.70 -9.55 -21.48
C SER A 162 -43.74 -9.88 -22.95
N ILE A 163 -43.18 -11.03 -23.34
CA ILE A 163 -43.16 -11.53 -24.71
C ILE A 163 -44.01 -12.80 -24.71
N ASN A 164 -45.15 -12.77 -25.40
CA ASN A 164 -46.04 -13.93 -25.50
C ASN A 164 -45.67 -14.79 -26.71
N ASP A 165 -45.68 -16.11 -26.50
CA ASP A 165 -45.14 -17.13 -27.43
C ASP A 165 -43.75 -16.74 -28.00
N GLY A 166 -42.93 -16.19 -27.09
CA GLY A 166 -41.63 -15.63 -27.39
C GLY A 166 -40.52 -16.66 -27.53
N TRP A 167 -39.54 -16.32 -28.36
CA TRP A 167 -38.28 -17.05 -28.50
C TRP A 167 -37.11 -16.24 -27.95
N PHE A 168 -36.04 -16.94 -27.58
CA PHE A 168 -34.83 -16.36 -26.98
C PHE A 168 -33.59 -17.14 -27.37
N THR A 169 -32.46 -16.46 -27.59
CA THR A 169 -31.15 -17.07 -27.83
C THR A 169 -30.01 -16.10 -27.51
N THR A 170 -28.83 -16.61 -27.19
CA THR A 170 -27.60 -15.80 -27.20
C THR A 170 -26.85 -15.88 -28.53
N ASP A 171 -27.36 -16.61 -29.53
CA ASP A 171 -26.76 -16.70 -30.85
C ASP A 171 -26.94 -15.40 -31.66
N PHE A 172 -25.87 -14.63 -31.78
CA PHE A 172 -25.84 -13.40 -32.57
C PHE A 172 -26.15 -13.60 -34.07
N LYS A 173 -26.08 -14.83 -34.61
CA LYS A 173 -26.49 -15.14 -36.00
C LYS A 173 -27.98 -14.84 -36.24
N VAL A 174 -28.79 -14.83 -35.18
CA VAL A 174 -30.20 -14.45 -35.25
C VAL A 174 -30.40 -12.96 -35.53
N ALA A 175 -29.41 -12.09 -35.26
CA ALA A 175 -29.51 -10.64 -35.45
C ALA A 175 -29.76 -10.24 -36.92
N ASN A 176 -29.15 -10.97 -37.85
CA ASN A 176 -29.27 -10.72 -39.29
C ASN A 176 -30.55 -11.32 -39.89
N THR A 177 -31.10 -12.38 -39.29
CA THR A 177 -32.21 -13.16 -39.86
C THR A 177 -33.55 -12.96 -39.17
N ARG A 178 -33.54 -12.47 -37.93
CA ARG A 178 -34.71 -12.24 -37.05
C ARG A 178 -35.62 -13.47 -36.85
N ASN A 179 -35.13 -14.67 -37.19
CA ASN A 179 -35.90 -15.91 -37.15
C ASN A 179 -35.20 -16.93 -36.23
N PRO A 180 -35.84 -17.40 -35.15
CA PRO A 180 -35.22 -18.30 -34.17
C PRO A 180 -34.75 -19.63 -34.75
N ASN A 181 -35.36 -20.10 -35.84
CA ASN A 181 -34.98 -21.36 -36.49
C ASN A 181 -33.59 -21.30 -37.15
N ASN A 182 -33.08 -20.08 -37.40
CA ASN A 182 -31.75 -19.84 -37.97
C ASN A 182 -30.67 -19.66 -36.89
N ALA A 183 -31.04 -19.65 -35.61
CA ALA A 183 -30.10 -19.72 -34.49
C ALA A 183 -29.70 -21.18 -34.21
N GLY A 184 -28.44 -21.42 -33.85
CA GLY A 184 -27.94 -22.75 -33.46
C GLY A 184 -28.70 -23.34 -32.26
N TYR A 185 -29.25 -22.47 -31.41
CA TYR A 185 -30.29 -22.82 -30.46
C TYR A 185 -31.28 -21.69 -30.26
N HIS A 186 -32.48 -22.03 -29.77
CA HIS A 186 -33.35 -21.07 -29.12
C HIS A 186 -34.21 -21.74 -28.04
N LEU A 187 -34.65 -20.93 -27.07
CA LEU A 187 -35.67 -21.28 -26.10
C LEU A 187 -37.00 -20.70 -26.59
N LEU A 188 -37.98 -21.55 -26.89
CA LEU A 188 -39.35 -21.12 -27.22
C LEU A 188 -40.22 -21.27 -25.96
N SER A 189 -40.75 -20.15 -25.47
CA SER A 189 -41.46 -20.05 -24.21
C SER A 189 -42.85 -19.45 -24.44
N LYS A 190 -43.88 -20.01 -23.82
CA LYS A 190 -45.24 -19.43 -23.87
C LYS A 190 -45.28 -17.98 -23.39
N ASN A 191 -44.41 -17.65 -22.45
CA ASN A 191 -44.25 -16.29 -21.94
C ASN A 191 -42.81 -16.08 -21.45
N ILE A 192 -42.15 -15.03 -21.92
CA ILE A 192 -40.88 -14.51 -21.40
C ILE A 192 -41.18 -13.18 -20.71
N VAL A 193 -40.60 -12.94 -19.54
CA VAL A 193 -40.71 -11.67 -18.80
C VAL A 193 -39.29 -11.18 -18.51
N ILE A 194 -38.91 -10.07 -19.15
CA ILE A 194 -37.67 -9.36 -18.86
C ILE A 194 -37.99 -8.30 -17.80
N GLU A 195 -37.31 -8.38 -16.66
CA GLU A 195 -37.25 -7.33 -15.64
C GLU A 195 -35.85 -6.68 -15.72
N PRO A 196 -35.70 -5.52 -16.40
CA PRO A 196 -34.41 -4.86 -16.56
C PRO A 196 -33.71 -4.58 -15.22
N ASP A 197 -32.37 -4.69 -15.18
CA ASP A 197 -31.55 -4.52 -13.96
C ASP A 197 -31.86 -5.53 -12.83
N LYS A 198 -32.42 -6.68 -13.21
CA LYS A 198 -32.84 -7.75 -12.30
C LYS A 198 -32.70 -9.14 -12.93
N GLN A 199 -33.70 -9.61 -13.67
CA GLN A 199 -33.77 -11.00 -14.13
C GLN A 199 -34.57 -11.17 -15.42
N VAL A 200 -34.30 -12.25 -16.16
CA VAL A 200 -35.19 -12.74 -17.22
C VAL A 200 -35.87 -14.01 -16.72
N THR A 201 -37.21 -14.06 -16.78
CA THR A 201 -38.03 -15.23 -16.44
C THR A 201 -38.64 -15.81 -17.70
N PHE A 202 -38.65 -17.13 -17.83
CA PHE A 202 -39.27 -17.87 -18.92
C PHE A 202 -40.30 -18.84 -18.36
N LYS A 203 -41.37 -19.12 -19.12
CA LYS A 203 -42.46 -20.02 -18.70
C LYS A 203 -42.85 -20.96 -19.83
N GLY A 204 -43.06 -22.24 -19.51
CA GLY A 204 -43.44 -23.26 -20.49
C GLY A 204 -42.41 -23.44 -21.61
N THR A 205 -41.13 -23.38 -21.25
CA THR A 205 -39.99 -23.29 -22.18
C THR A 205 -39.62 -24.63 -22.77
N ASN A 206 -39.48 -24.68 -24.10
CA ASN A 206 -38.90 -25.81 -24.81
C ASN A 206 -37.59 -25.36 -25.44
N PHE A 207 -36.54 -26.18 -25.34
CA PHE A 207 -35.27 -25.90 -26.00
C PHE A 207 -35.24 -26.56 -27.39
N TYR A 208 -34.90 -25.74 -28.38
CA TYR A 208 -34.79 -26.07 -29.79
C TYR A 208 -33.35 -25.87 -30.26
N ASN A 209 -32.91 -26.72 -31.19
CA ASN A 209 -31.66 -26.59 -31.92
C ASN A 209 -32.04 -26.54 -33.41
N GLY A 210 -31.82 -25.39 -34.05
CA GLY A 210 -32.54 -25.01 -35.27
C GLY A 210 -34.06 -25.15 -35.06
N SER A 211 -34.76 -25.75 -36.02
CA SER A 211 -36.20 -26.06 -35.93
C SER A 211 -36.56 -27.29 -35.08
N LYS A 212 -35.56 -28.06 -34.59
CA LYS A 212 -35.81 -29.34 -33.90
C LYS A 212 -35.86 -29.17 -32.39
N LYS A 213 -37.05 -29.38 -31.81
CA LYS A 213 -37.23 -29.52 -30.35
C LYS A 213 -36.34 -30.64 -29.81
N ARG A 214 -35.59 -30.38 -28.74
CA ARG A 214 -34.69 -31.34 -28.10
C ARG A 214 -35.09 -31.72 -26.67
N THR A 215 -35.92 -30.92 -25.99
CA THR A 215 -36.37 -31.29 -24.63
C THR A 215 -37.52 -32.30 -24.67
N PRO A 216 -37.48 -33.36 -23.83
CA PRO A 216 -38.58 -34.33 -23.74
C PRO A 216 -39.84 -33.74 -23.08
N PHE A 217 -39.69 -32.73 -22.22
CA PHE A 217 -40.77 -31.96 -21.62
C PHE A 217 -40.51 -30.45 -21.75
N ALA A 218 -41.53 -29.63 -21.51
CA ALA A 218 -41.35 -28.18 -21.39
C ALA A 218 -40.92 -27.85 -19.96
N PHE A 219 -39.86 -27.06 -19.78
CA PHE A 219 -39.51 -26.52 -18.46
C PHE A 219 -40.65 -25.61 -18.00
N PRO A 220 -41.26 -25.85 -16.83
CA PRO A 220 -42.41 -25.05 -16.38
C PRO A 220 -42.03 -23.59 -16.21
N TRP A 221 -40.83 -23.31 -15.70
CA TRP A 221 -40.20 -22.00 -15.69
C TRP A 221 -38.66 -22.10 -15.63
N TYR A 222 -37.98 -21.05 -16.06
CA TYR A 222 -36.51 -20.85 -15.97
C TYR A 222 -36.25 -19.37 -15.59
N ARG A 223 -35.16 -19.07 -14.88
CA ARG A 223 -34.76 -17.70 -14.55
C ARG A 223 -33.25 -17.50 -14.69
N MET A 224 -32.88 -16.31 -15.12
CA MET A 224 -31.51 -15.93 -15.45
C MET A 224 -31.21 -14.54 -14.86
N ASN A 225 -30.08 -14.43 -14.14
CA ASN A 225 -29.67 -13.19 -13.48
C ASN A 225 -29.08 -12.21 -14.50
N ILE A 226 -29.54 -10.96 -14.49
CA ILE A 226 -29.04 -9.87 -15.34
C ILE A 226 -28.80 -8.58 -14.56
N ARG A 227 -28.52 -8.68 -13.24
CA ARG A 227 -28.17 -7.54 -12.40
C ARG A 227 -26.65 -7.39 -12.28
N GLN A 228 -26.11 -6.24 -12.67
CA GLN A 228 -24.67 -5.98 -12.67
C GLN A 228 -24.07 -6.09 -11.26
N GLY A 229 -23.06 -6.95 -11.08
CA GLY A 229 -22.37 -7.16 -9.80
C GLY A 229 -23.06 -8.15 -8.85
N SER A 230 -24.11 -8.84 -9.32
CA SER A 230 -24.82 -9.90 -8.62
C SER A 230 -24.19 -11.26 -8.89
N GLN A 231 -24.04 -12.08 -7.85
CA GLN A 231 -23.57 -13.47 -7.95
C GLN A 231 -24.63 -14.48 -7.50
N VAL A 232 -25.89 -14.07 -7.39
CA VAL A 232 -27.00 -14.95 -6.98
C VAL A 232 -27.41 -15.84 -8.15
N PRO A 233 -27.28 -17.18 -8.05
CA PRO A 233 -27.83 -18.07 -9.06
C PRO A 233 -29.35 -18.01 -9.05
N LEU A 234 -29.99 -17.91 -10.22
CA LEU A 234 -31.46 -17.88 -10.34
C LEU A 234 -32.07 -19.19 -10.85
N PHE A 235 -31.23 -20.18 -11.13
CA PHE A 235 -31.61 -21.54 -11.48
C PHE A 235 -30.83 -22.52 -10.60
N PRO A 236 -31.30 -23.77 -10.37
CA PRO A 236 -30.53 -24.77 -9.66
C PRO A 236 -29.20 -25.08 -10.33
N GLU A 237 -28.13 -24.75 -9.61
CA GLU A 237 -26.77 -25.23 -9.85
C GLU A 237 -26.62 -26.60 -9.16
N TRP A 238 -25.77 -27.47 -9.71
CA TRP A 238 -25.43 -28.78 -9.14
C TRP A 238 -23.93 -29.07 -9.34
N GLY A 239 -23.15 -29.07 -8.27
CA GLY A 239 -21.69 -29.27 -8.29
C GLY A 239 -21.22 -30.43 -7.41
N THR A 240 -19.97 -30.85 -7.58
CA THR A 240 -19.34 -31.93 -6.80
C THR A 240 -17.87 -31.63 -6.47
N ASP A 241 -17.59 -31.25 -5.23
CA ASP A 241 -16.24 -30.86 -4.80
C ASP A 241 -15.75 -31.66 -3.55
N THR A 242 -14.45 -31.61 -3.25
CA THR A 242 -13.83 -32.25 -2.08
C THR A 242 -14.41 -31.75 -0.76
N TYR A 243 -14.60 -30.43 -0.60
CA TYR A 243 -15.10 -29.81 0.61
C TYR A 243 -16.62 -30.04 0.75
N TYR A 244 -17.39 -29.61 -0.25
CA TYR A 244 -18.86 -29.63 -0.23
C TYR A 244 -19.47 -31.02 -0.44
N GLY A 245 -18.79 -31.88 -1.20
CA GLY A 245 -19.40 -33.06 -1.81
C GLY A 245 -20.40 -32.67 -2.92
N TRP A 246 -21.42 -33.49 -3.15
CA TRP A 246 -22.52 -33.13 -4.04
C TRP A 246 -23.30 -31.96 -3.42
N ASN A 247 -23.45 -30.88 -4.16
CA ASN A 247 -24.08 -29.68 -3.67
C ASN A 247 -25.02 -29.05 -4.71
N THR A 248 -25.98 -28.26 -4.24
CA THR A 248 -26.93 -27.54 -5.08
C THR A 248 -27.22 -26.16 -4.51
N SER A 249 -27.36 -25.17 -5.38
CA SER A 249 -27.67 -23.78 -5.03
C SER A 249 -28.79 -23.26 -5.93
N VAL A 250 -29.76 -22.52 -5.40
CA VAL A 250 -30.80 -21.83 -6.19
C VAL A 250 -31.27 -20.60 -5.45
N GLY A 251 -31.46 -19.49 -6.15
CA GLY A 251 -31.78 -18.20 -5.52
C GLY A 251 -32.88 -17.38 -6.17
N VAL A 252 -33.10 -16.22 -5.57
CA VAL A 252 -34.15 -15.25 -5.90
C VAL A 252 -33.62 -13.82 -5.77
N LEU A 253 -34.00 -12.94 -6.70
CA LEU A 253 -33.72 -11.50 -6.61
C LEU A 253 -34.95 -10.71 -6.15
N TYR A 254 -34.72 -9.67 -5.36
CA TYR A 254 -35.70 -8.67 -4.93
C TYR A 254 -35.23 -7.24 -5.29
N GLY A 255 -36.17 -6.29 -5.23
CA GLY A 255 -36.02 -4.94 -5.78
C GLY A 255 -35.97 -4.92 -7.33
N ASN A 256 -36.24 -3.75 -7.91
CA ASN A 256 -36.31 -3.51 -9.37
C ASN A 256 -35.41 -2.30 -9.75
N LYS A 257 -35.32 -1.99 -11.04
CA LYS A 257 -34.59 -0.81 -11.55
C LYS A 257 -35.12 0.47 -10.88
N GLY A 258 -34.22 1.25 -10.27
CA GLY A 258 -34.56 2.50 -9.58
C GLY A 258 -35.00 2.36 -8.12
N ASP A 259 -35.25 1.13 -7.62
CA ASP A 259 -35.50 0.92 -6.19
C ASP A 259 -34.23 1.24 -5.38
N LYS A 260 -34.38 1.92 -4.24
CA LYS A 260 -33.25 2.23 -3.35
C LYS A 260 -32.69 0.99 -2.64
N PHE A 261 -33.47 -0.09 -2.56
CA PHE A 261 -33.07 -1.36 -1.94
C PHE A 261 -33.26 -2.50 -2.94
N VAL A 262 -32.16 -3.16 -3.32
CA VAL A 262 -32.14 -4.28 -4.27
C VAL A 262 -31.18 -5.36 -3.77
N GLY A 263 -31.42 -6.62 -4.10
CA GLY A 263 -30.49 -7.70 -3.74
C GLY A 263 -31.03 -9.08 -4.09
N GLY A 264 -30.47 -10.12 -3.50
CA GLY A 264 -30.91 -11.50 -3.72
C GLY A 264 -30.35 -12.51 -2.73
N PHE A 265 -30.92 -13.70 -2.71
CA PHE A 265 -30.64 -14.76 -1.74
C PHE A 265 -30.65 -16.13 -2.42
N ALA A 266 -29.63 -16.95 -2.18
CA ALA A 266 -29.47 -18.31 -2.67
C ALA A 266 -29.07 -19.26 -1.52
N PRO A 267 -29.98 -20.09 -0.98
CA PRO A 267 -29.61 -21.24 -0.16
C PRO A 267 -28.80 -22.25 -0.99
N LYS A 268 -27.80 -22.87 -0.32
CA LYS A 268 -26.97 -23.94 -0.87
C LYS A 268 -27.02 -25.15 0.06
N PHE A 269 -27.32 -26.32 -0.49
CA PHE A 269 -27.26 -27.60 0.21
C PHE A 269 -26.01 -28.36 -0.23
N ALA A 270 -25.28 -28.95 0.69
CA ALA A 270 -24.06 -29.71 0.46
C ALA A 270 -24.15 -31.05 1.20
N ASP A 271 -23.92 -32.17 0.51
CA ASP A 271 -24.15 -33.50 1.06
C ASP A 271 -23.10 -33.91 2.11
N ARG A 272 -21.89 -33.33 2.09
CA ARG A 272 -20.88 -33.49 3.15
C ARG A 272 -20.99 -32.44 4.24
N MET A 273 -21.17 -31.16 3.88
CA MET A 273 -21.12 -30.06 4.86
C MET A 273 -22.45 -29.80 5.57
N GLY A 274 -23.59 -29.83 4.86
CA GLY A 274 -24.91 -29.48 5.40
C GLY A 274 -25.61 -28.36 4.64
N LEU A 275 -26.18 -27.38 5.35
CA LEU A 275 -27.00 -26.31 4.76
C LEU A 275 -26.36 -24.94 4.98
N LEU A 276 -26.19 -24.21 3.89
CA LEU A 276 -25.52 -22.91 3.81
C LEU A 276 -26.43 -21.85 3.18
N VAL A 277 -26.12 -20.58 3.44
CA VAL A 277 -26.40 -19.50 2.50
C VAL A 277 -25.25 -19.50 1.49
N GLY A 278 -25.49 -19.95 0.26
CA GLY A 278 -24.46 -19.93 -0.79
C GLY A 278 -24.10 -18.49 -1.18
N ARG A 279 -25.14 -17.64 -1.34
CA ARG A 279 -24.99 -16.21 -1.61
C ARG A 279 -26.17 -15.42 -1.02
N TRP A 280 -25.91 -14.33 -0.30
CA TRP A 280 -26.92 -13.33 0.06
C TRP A 280 -26.35 -11.93 -0.10
N GLU A 281 -26.92 -11.16 -1.01
CA GLU A 281 -26.50 -9.80 -1.32
C GLU A 281 -27.64 -8.80 -1.05
N ASN A 282 -27.30 -7.63 -0.51
CA ASN A 282 -28.21 -6.54 -0.16
C ASN A 282 -27.55 -5.21 -0.53
N TRP A 283 -28.10 -4.45 -1.45
CA TRP A 283 -27.54 -3.19 -1.93
C TRP A 283 -28.52 -2.06 -1.63
N TYR A 284 -27.99 -0.97 -1.10
CA TYR A 284 -28.73 0.23 -0.76
C TYR A 284 -28.13 1.43 -1.49
N LYS A 285 -28.88 1.97 -2.46
CA LYS A 285 -28.49 3.13 -3.27
C LYS A 285 -29.21 4.38 -2.75
N THR A 286 -28.44 5.42 -2.48
CA THR A 286 -28.97 6.71 -2.00
C THR A 286 -28.38 7.86 -2.79
N ASP A 287 -29.20 8.88 -3.02
CA ASP A 287 -28.81 10.07 -3.78
C ASP A 287 -27.80 10.94 -3.01
N ASN A 288 -27.82 10.85 -1.67
CA ASN A 288 -27.04 11.72 -0.77
C ASN A 288 -25.85 11.02 -0.09
N PHE A 289 -25.90 9.70 0.11
CA PHE A 289 -24.90 8.94 0.87
C PHE A 289 -24.20 7.87 0.01
N GLY A 290 -24.43 7.83 -1.31
CA GLY A 290 -23.81 6.87 -2.21
C GLY A 290 -24.44 5.47 -2.15
N THR A 291 -23.64 4.45 -2.46
CA THR A 291 -24.06 3.04 -2.56
C THR A 291 -23.40 2.21 -1.47
N ALA A 292 -24.21 1.52 -0.67
CA ALA A 292 -23.75 0.47 0.25
C ALA A 292 -24.14 -0.91 -0.30
N LYS A 293 -23.28 -1.92 -0.11
CA LYS A 293 -23.45 -3.30 -0.56
C LYS A 293 -22.98 -4.26 0.54
N LEU A 294 -23.84 -5.18 0.95
CA LEU A 294 -23.55 -6.27 1.87
C LEU A 294 -23.72 -7.60 1.14
N ASP A 295 -22.63 -8.31 0.94
CA ASP A 295 -22.56 -9.64 0.33
C ASP A 295 -22.15 -10.68 1.40
N ILE A 296 -22.79 -11.85 1.40
CA ILE A 296 -22.51 -12.98 2.30
C ILE A 296 -22.39 -14.23 1.45
N ASP A 297 -21.26 -14.94 1.56
CA ASP A 297 -20.90 -16.10 0.76
C ASP A 297 -20.67 -17.34 1.65
N ASP A 298 -21.20 -18.48 1.19
CA ASP A 298 -21.07 -19.80 1.79
C ASP A 298 -21.17 -19.83 3.33
N TRP A 299 -22.14 -19.12 3.92
CA TRP A 299 -22.36 -19.12 5.36
C TRP A 299 -23.05 -20.41 5.81
N LEU A 300 -22.31 -21.30 6.49
CA LEU A 300 -22.82 -22.56 7.03
C LEU A 300 -23.77 -22.32 8.22
N ILE A 301 -25.08 -22.49 7.98
CA ILE A 301 -26.12 -22.37 9.02
C ILE A 301 -26.26 -23.68 9.82
N TRP A 302 -26.11 -24.83 9.15
CA TRP A 302 -26.24 -26.15 9.77
C TRP A 302 -25.18 -27.11 9.24
N ALA A 303 -24.27 -27.53 10.12
CA ALA A 303 -23.24 -28.51 9.83
C ALA A 303 -23.75 -29.95 10.05
N LYS A 304 -23.39 -30.87 9.15
CA LYS A 304 -23.59 -32.33 9.34
C LYS A 304 -22.59 -32.88 10.36
N ASP A 305 -21.32 -32.54 10.19
CA ASP A 305 -20.23 -32.92 11.08
C ASP A 305 -20.22 -31.97 12.30
N LYS A 306 -20.48 -32.49 13.50
CA LYS A 306 -20.52 -31.70 14.75
C LYS A 306 -19.13 -31.63 15.40
N LYS A 307 -18.81 -30.52 16.07
CA LYS A 307 -17.48 -30.28 16.67
C LYS A 307 -17.04 -31.33 17.72
N ASP A 308 -17.95 -32.09 18.31
CA ASP A 308 -17.71 -32.88 19.54
C ASP A 308 -17.13 -34.29 19.39
N ASP A 309 -16.65 -34.72 18.22
CA ASP A 309 -15.91 -35.99 18.15
C ASP A 309 -14.52 -35.86 18.80
N LYS A 310 -14.34 -36.44 20.00
CA LYS A 310 -13.17 -36.28 20.88
C LYS A 310 -11.97 -37.21 20.57
N ASN A 311 -12.07 -37.99 19.50
CA ASN A 311 -11.15 -39.09 19.18
C ASN A 311 -10.25 -38.83 17.96
N VAL A 312 -10.05 -37.57 17.57
CA VAL A 312 -9.11 -37.20 16.50
C VAL A 312 -7.74 -36.91 17.11
N THR A 313 -6.72 -37.66 16.68
CA THR A 313 -5.34 -37.58 17.20
C THR A 313 -4.29 -37.24 16.15
N ASP A 314 -4.72 -36.93 14.92
CA ASP A 314 -3.88 -36.63 13.76
C ASP A 314 -4.33 -35.29 13.16
N ASP A 315 -3.38 -34.40 12.88
CA ASP A 315 -3.64 -33.04 12.38
C ASP A 315 -4.39 -33.06 11.04
N ILE A 316 -4.17 -34.08 10.20
CA ILE A 316 -4.83 -34.22 8.89
C ILE A 316 -6.35 -34.47 9.03
N ASP A 317 -6.74 -35.28 10.01
CA ASP A 317 -8.17 -35.54 10.28
C ASP A 317 -8.81 -34.41 11.09
N GLN A 318 -8.03 -33.62 11.83
CA GLN A 318 -8.49 -32.37 12.45
C GLN A 318 -8.82 -31.32 11.37
N LEU A 319 -7.92 -31.08 10.41
CA LEU A 319 -8.12 -30.15 9.30
C LEU A 319 -9.43 -30.45 8.53
N ARG A 320 -9.61 -31.71 8.10
CA ARG A 320 -10.83 -32.17 7.39
C ARG A 320 -12.14 -31.94 8.14
N LYS A 321 -12.08 -31.90 9.48
CA LYS A 321 -13.23 -31.65 10.35
C LYS A 321 -13.47 -30.15 10.54
N GLU A 322 -12.40 -29.36 10.67
CA GLU A 322 -12.48 -27.90 10.76
C GLU A 322 -13.04 -27.29 9.47
N GLU A 323 -12.53 -27.70 8.31
CA GLU A 323 -13.06 -27.40 6.96
C GLU A 323 -14.59 -27.45 6.89
N ARG A 324 -15.20 -28.48 7.51
CA ARG A 324 -16.62 -28.83 7.39
C ARG A 324 -17.52 -28.31 8.51
N SER A 325 -16.94 -27.84 9.62
CA SER A 325 -17.72 -27.53 10.83
C SER A 325 -18.17 -26.07 10.95
N LYS A 326 -17.48 -25.14 10.30
CA LYS A 326 -17.85 -23.70 10.25
C LYS A 326 -17.17 -23.01 9.06
N ARG A 327 -17.95 -22.26 8.28
CA ARG A 327 -17.43 -21.35 7.26
C ARG A 327 -18.39 -20.19 6.99
N HIS A 328 -17.86 -19.02 6.67
CA HIS A 328 -18.58 -17.87 6.12
C HIS A 328 -17.61 -16.83 5.54
N ARG A 329 -18.06 -16.02 4.58
CA ARG A 329 -17.44 -14.75 4.19
C ARG A 329 -18.52 -13.67 4.10
N VAL A 330 -18.25 -12.49 4.64
CA VAL A 330 -19.14 -11.35 4.67
C VAL A 330 -18.35 -10.14 4.19
N THR A 331 -18.76 -9.56 3.08
CA THR A 331 -18.13 -8.39 2.46
C THR A 331 -19.12 -7.22 2.52
N TYR A 332 -18.77 -6.15 3.22
CA TYR A 332 -19.51 -4.91 3.24
C TYR A 332 -18.70 -3.82 2.56
N THR A 333 -19.26 -3.19 1.53
CA THR A 333 -18.67 -2.06 0.81
C THR A 333 -19.60 -0.86 0.87
N HIS A 334 -19.03 0.34 0.97
CA HIS A 334 -19.76 1.61 0.91
C HIS A 334 -18.93 2.62 0.12
N GLU A 335 -19.47 3.03 -1.02
CA GLU A 335 -18.86 4.01 -1.92
C GLU A 335 -19.72 5.27 -2.04
N TYR A 336 -19.12 6.44 -1.83
CA TYR A 336 -19.68 7.76 -2.10
C TYR A 336 -18.64 8.62 -2.83
N ASN A 337 -19.10 9.33 -3.86
CA ASN A 337 -18.33 10.34 -4.57
C ASN A 337 -19.30 11.43 -5.02
N GLY A 338 -19.07 12.68 -4.62
CA GLY A 338 -19.94 13.81 -4.92
C GLY A 338 -19.40 15.13 -4.40
N ASP A 339 -20.27 16.15 -4.32
CA ASP A 339 -19.89 17.54 -3.97
C ASP A 339 -19.16 17.71 -2.62
N LYS A 340 -19.25 16.71 -1.73
CA LYS A 340 -18.59 16.70 -0.42
C LYS A 340 -17.27 15.94 -0.39
N GLY A 341 -16.81 15.42 -1.53
CA GLY A 341 -15.60 14.61 -1.66
C GLY A 341 -15.92 13.13 -1.83
N ASN A 342 -15.01 12.27 -1.36
CA ASN A 342 -15.07 10.82 -1.54
C ASN A 342 -15.07 10.07 -0.21
N LEU A 343 -15.72 8.91 -0.22
CA LEU A 343 -15.66 7.88 0.82
C LEU A 343 -15.67 6.52 0.13
N TYR A 344 -14.66 5.71 0.42
CA TYR A 344 -14.56 4.29 0.15
C TYR A 344 -14.39 3.58 1.48
N LEU A 345 -15.23 2.58 1.75
CA LEU A 345 -15.11 1.68 2.90
C LEU A 345 -15.35 0.25 2.42
N ASN A 346 -14.45 -0.66 2.77
CA ASN A 346 -14.53 -2.07 2.49
C ASN A 346 -14.21 -2.86 3.76
N VAL A 347 -15.08 -3.81 4.13
CA VAL A 347 -14.93 -4.64 5.32
C VAL A 347 -15.19 -6.09 4.93
N VAL A 348 -14.19 -6.95 5.05
CA VAL A 348 -14.29 -8.38 4.75
C VAL A 348 -14.08 -9.18 6.03
N ASN A 349 -15.15 -9.78 6.57
CA ASN A 349 -15.06 -10.76 7.65
C ASN A 349 -15.17 -12.17 7.08
N GLY A 350 -14.25 -13.07 7.40
CA GLY A 350 -14.31 -14.46 6.96
C GLY A 350 -13.71 -15.43 7.97
N THR A 351 -14.11 -16.70 7.88
CA THR A 351 -13.32 -17.80 8.45
C THR A 351 -12.03 -18.00 7.67
N TYR A 352 -11.00 -18.62 8.27
CA TYR A 352 -9.70 -18.79 7.59
C TYR A 352 -9.86 -19.62 6.31
N ASN A 353 -10.66 -20.70 6.35
CA ASN A 353 -11.09 -21.50 5.18
C ASN A 353 -11.99 -20.79 4.15
N MET A 354 -12.18 -19.47 4.26
CA MET A 354 -12.89 -18.62 3.31
C MET A 354 -12.03 -17.46 2.79
N ILE A 355 -10.79 -17.37 3.24
CA ILE A 355 -9.73 -16.48 2.76
C ILE A 355 -8.70 -17.40 2.07
N PRO A 356 -8.70 -17.54 0.73
CA PRO A 356 -7.93 -18.56 0.02
C PRO A 356 -6.49 -18.68 0.51
N LYS A 357 -5.75 -17.57 0.47
CA LYS A 357 -4.35 -17.49 0.91
C LYS A 357 -4.11 -17.98 2.35
N LEU A 358 -5.10 -17.91 3.26
CA LEU A 358 -4.96 -18.49 4.60
C LEU A 358 -5.23 -20.00 4.62
N ASP A 359 -6.23 -20.48 3.88
CA ASP A 359 -6.54 -21.91 3.77
C ASP A 359 -5.34 -22.66 3.18
N ASP A 360 -4.83 -22.17 2.04
CA ASP A 360 -3.71 -22.77 1.29
C ASP A 360 -2.44 -22.84 2.16
N ILE A 361 -2.07 -21.72 2.78
CA ILE A 361 -0.92 -21.63 3.71
C ILE A 361 -1.11 -22.58 4.90
N ILE A 362 -2.22 -22.52 5.63
CA ILE A 362 -2.41 -23.35 6.83
C ILE A 362 -2.32 -24.85 6.48
N VAL A 363 -2.87 -25.26 5.33
CA VAL A 363 -2.79 -26.63 4.82
C VAL A 363 -1.36 -27.01 4.39
N GLU A 364 -0.64 -26.17 3.64
CA GLU A 364 0.75 -26.46 3.23
C GLU A 364 1.69 -26.57 4.44
N TYR A 365 1.60 -25.66 5.42
CA TYR A 365 2.47 -25.67 6.59
C TYR A 365 2.20 -26.85 7.53
N ALA A 366 0.94 -27.27 7.66
CA ALA A 366 0.58 -28.46 8.44
C ALA A 366 1.14 -29.75 7.80
N ASN A 367 1.01 -29.91 6.48
CA ASN A 367 1.50 -31.09 5.76
C ASN A 367 3.04 -31.25 5.78
N ASN A 368 3.79 -30.16 5.97
CA ASN A 368 5.25 -30.15 5.95
C ASN A 368 5.92 -30.28 7.34
N SER A 369 5.16 -30.54 8.41
CA SER A 369 5.65 -30.66 9.80
C SER A 369 6.47 -29.45 10.30
N ARG A 370 6.30 -28.26 9.71
CA ARG A 370 7.10 -27.07 10.05
C ARG A 370 6.71 -26.42 11.37
N PHE A 371 5.57 -26.79 11.93
CA PHE A 371 5.21 -26.46 13.32
C PHE A 371 5.94 -27.40 14.30
N GLU A 372 7.28 -27.47 14.26
CA GLU A 372 8.07 -28.42 15.07
C GLU A 372 7.80 -28.33 16.59
N ASN A 373 7.21 -27.24 17.08
CA ASN A 373 6.72 -27.10 18.47
C ASN A 373 5.35 -26.38 18.60
N GLY A 374 4.66 -26.07 17.49
CA GLY A 374 3.45 -25.24 17.47
C GLY A 374 2.16 -26.04 17.19
N LYS A 375 0.99 -25.52 17.59
CA LYS A 375 -0.30 -26.09 17.15
C LYS A 375 -0.75 -25.44 15.84
N CYS A 376 -1.25 -26.25 14.91
CA CYS A 376 -1.92 -25.76 13.70
C CYS A 376 -3.08 -24.78 14.06
N PRO A 377 -3.27 -23.66 13.34
CA PRO A 377 -4.39 -22.75 13.57
C PRO A 377 -5.74 -23.40 13.20
N ASP A 378 -6.71 -23.31 14.11
CA ASP A 378 -8.09 -23.76 13.84
C ASP A 378 -8.68 -22.98 12.64
N LEU A 379 -8.94 -23.65 11.52
CA LEU A 379 -9.47 -23.06 10.28
C LEU A 379 -10.86 -22.40 10.46
N THR A 380 -11.56 -22.73 11.55
CA THR A 380 -12.84 -22.13 11.93
C THR A 380 -12.71 -20.79 12.65
N ASN A 381 -11.48 -20.33 12.95
CA ASN A 381 -11.21 -18.97 13.42
C ASN A 381 -11.60 -17.93 12.36
N THR A 382 -11.77 -16.68 12.78
CA THR A 382 -12.30 -15.60 11.93
C THR A 382 -11.40 -14.38 11.93
N ILE A 383 -11.07 -13.92 10.73
CA ILE A 383 -10.34 -12.67 10.48
C ILE A 383 -11.30 -11.63 9.90
N THR A 384 -11.03 -10.35 10.17
CA THR A 384 -11.76 -9.22 9.59
C THR A 384 -10.77 -8.22 9.06
N PHE A 385 -10.88 -7.89 7.78
CA PHE A 385 -10.09 -6.87 7.10
C PHE A 385 -10.94 -5.60 6.97
N TYR A 386 -10.32 -4.44 7.20
CA TYR A 386 -10.95 -3.12 7.10
C TYR A 386 -10.07 -2.24 6.22
N SER A 387 -10.58 -1.83 5.07
CA SER A 387 -9.96 -0.87 4.16
C SER A 387 -10.84 0.38 4.09
N MET A 388 -10.28 1.57 4.18
CA MET A 388 -11.05 2.82 4.04
C MET A 388 -10.18 3.92 3.43
N ASP A 389 -10.78 4.73 2.55
CA ASP A 389 -10.19 5.95 2.03
C ASP A 389 -11.27 7.02 1.95
N SER A 390 -11.05 8.18 2.56
CA SER A 390 -12.06 9.22 2.66
C SER A 390 -11.39 10.58 2.75
N ASP A 391 -11.89 11.53 1.96
CA ASP A 391 -11.58 12.95 2.07
C ASP A 391 -12.90 13.71 1.89
N LEU A 392 -13.56 13.98 3.02
CA LEU A 392 -14.86 14.63 3.09
C LEU A 392 -14.73 16.05 3.62
N LYS A 393 -15.31 17.01 2.90
CA LYS A 393 -15.24 18.45 3.19
C LYS A 393 -16.63 19.07 3.20
N GLU A 394 -16.73 20.30 3.71
CA GLU A 394 -17.98 21.06 3.84
C GLU A 394 -19.12 20.31 4.55
N LEU A 395 -18.82 19.49 5.56
CA LEU A 395 -19.81 18.72 6.30
C LEU A 395 -20.57 19.59 7.33
N GLY A 396 -21.75 19.12 7.73
CA GLY A 396 -22.64 19.80 8.68
C GLY A 396 -23.38 21.03 8.13
N PRO A 397 -24.33 21.61 8.88
CA PRO A 397 -25.17 22.72 8.40
C PRO A 397 -24.39 23.97 8.00
N ASN A 398 -23.27 24.24 8.66
CA ASN A 398 -22.43 25.42 8.44
C ASN A 398 -21.33 25.19 7.39
N LYS A 399 -21.22 23.99 6.80
CA LYS A 399 -20.13 23.59 5.90
C LYS A 399 -18.71 23.75 6.49
N ASP A 400 -18.60 23.68 7.82
CA ASP A 400 -17.39 24.02 8.57
C ASP A 400 -16.66 22.79 9.13
N ILE A 401 -17.02 21.57 8.69
CA ILE A 401 -16.41 20.31 9.14
C ILE A 401 -15.73 19.60 7.97
N SER A 402 -14.54 19.04 8.22
CA SER A 402 -13.82 18.13 7.32
C SER A 402 -13.36 16.88 8.07
N ILE A 403 -13.46 15.73 7.40
CA ILE A 403 -13.01 14.43 7.91
C ILE A 403 -12.18 13.77 6.81
N LYS A 404 -10.97 13.34 7.13
CA LYS A 404 -10.13 12.56 6.23
C LYS A 404 -9.67 11.30 6.96
N SER A 405 -9.68 10.17 6.27
CA SER A 405 -9.29 8.90 6.88
C SER A 405 -8.74 7.92 5.86
N LYS A 406 -7.61 7.29 6.17
CA LYS A 406 -7.02 6.20 5.40
C LYS A 406 -6.74 5.03 6.34
N LEU A 407 -7.42 3.90 6.13
CA LEU A 407 -7.35 2.72 7.00
C LEU A 407 -6.99 1.47 6.20
N LYS A 408 -6.13 0.63 6.77
CA LYS A 408 -5.85 -0.75 6.35
C LYS A 408 -5.54 -1.58 7.59
N LEU A 409 -6.55 -2.20 8.18
CA LEU A 409 -6.47 -2.92 9.47
C LEU A 409 -6.99 -4.36 9.37
N THR A 410 -6.48 -5.24 10.23
CA THR A 410 -7.03 -6.58 10.46
C THR A 410 -7.40 -6.82 11.93
N SER A 411 -8.43 -7.63 12.19
CA SER A 411 -8.77 -8.11 13.53
C SER A 411 -7.85 -9.22 14.05
N ASP A 412 -7.15 -9.94 13.15
CA ASP A 412 -6.13 -10.91 13.51
C ASP A 412 -4.85 -10.64 12.69
N LYS A 413 -3.86 -10.07 13.38
CA LYS A 413 -2.54 -9.76 12.83
C LYS A 413 -1.67 -11.00 12.63
N LYS A 414 -1.89 -12.05 13.41
CA LYS A 414 -1.06 -13.26 13.38
C LYS A 414 -1.36 -14.05 12.11
N ALA A 415 -2.64 -14.22 11.79
CA ALA A 415 -3.06 -14.81 10.53
C ALA A 415 -2.61 -13.94 9.34
N TYR A 416 -2.74 -12.61 9.40
CA TYR A 416 -2.21 -11.76 8.33
C TYR A 416 -0.68 -11.87 8.18
N ALA A 417 0.09 -12.02 9.27
CA ALA A 417 1.53 -12.27 9.19
C ALA A 417 1.87 -13.60 8.48
N LEU A 418 1.04 -14.65 8.59
CA LEU A 418 1.19 -15.86 7.77
C LEU A 418 1.08 -15.54 6.27
N MET A 419 0.11 -14.69 5.88
CA MET A 419 -0.05 -14.24 4.48
C MET A 419 1.15 -13.43 3.98
N VAL A 420 1.74 -12.60 4.84
CA VAL A 420 2.90 -11.76 4.51
C VAL A 420 4.18 -12.59 4.40
N TYR A 421 4.33 -13.65 5.19
CA TYR A 421 5.47 -14.57 5.09
C TYR A 421 5.57 -15.20 3.70
N ASP A 422 4.44 -15.62 3.14
CA ASP A 422 4.37 -16.17 1.79
C ASP A 422 4.84 -15.15 0.74
N ASP A 423 4.36 -13.90 0.81
CA ASP A 423 4.78 -12.80 -0.09
C ASP A 423 6.30 -12.52 -0.01
N ILE A 424 6.88 -12.59 1.18
CA ILE A 424 8.32 -12.37 1.40
C ILE A 424 9.15 -13.57 0.96
N SER A 425 8.63 -14.79 1.08
CA SER A 425 9.33 -16.00 0.68
C SER A 425 9.50 -16.15 -0.84
N ASP A 426 8.58 -15.58 -1.63
CA ASP A 426 8.58 -15.60 -3.10
C ASP A 426 9.05 -14.23 -3.71
N ILE A 427 9.63 -13.33 -2.91
CA ILE A 427 10.11 -12.01 -3.37
C ILE A 427 11.37 -12.13 -4.27
N ALA A 428 11.37 -11.45 -5.42
CA ALA A 428 12.55 -11.37 -6.29
C ALA A 428 13.57 -10.37 -5.74
N TYR A 429 14.86 -10.68 -5.82
CA TYR A 429 15.94 -9.84 -5.29
C TYR A 429 15.83 -8.37 -5.73
N GLY A 430 15.94 -7.45 -4.76
CA GLY A 430 15.85 -6.00 -5.00
C GLY A 430 14.43 -5.46 -5.20
N SER A 431 13.40 -6.31 -5.16
CA SER A 431 12.01 -5.87 -5.03
C SER A 431 11.75 -5.39 -3.60
N GLN A 432 10.81 -4.47 -3.43
CA GLN A 432 10.31 -4.03 -2.13
C GLN A 432 8.84 -4.45 -2.02
N VAL A 433 8.50 -5.07 -0.90
CA VAL A 433 7.13 -5.31 -0.46
C VAL A 433 7.03 -4.64 0.91
N ASP A 434 5.90 -4.01 1.19
CA ASP A 434 5.60 -3.25 2.40
C ASP A 434 4.19 -3.68 2.81
N ASN A 435 4.06 -4.28 4.00
CA ASN A 435 2.81 -4.87 4.48
C ASN A 435 2.21 -4.12 5.67
N ASP A 436 2.41 -2.81 5.71
CA ASP A 436 1.84 -1.94 6.73
C ASP A 436 0.35 -2.19 7.00
N LEU A 437 0.03 -2.28 8.29
CA LEU A 437 -1.31 -2.12 8.86
C LEU A 437 -1.40 -0.75 9.53
N PHE A 438 -2.22 0.15 8.99
CA PHE A 438 -2.29 1.53 9.46
C PHE A 438 -3.73 2.03 9.64
N ALA A 439 -3.89 3.05 10.47
CA ALA A 439 -5.10 3.84 10.56
C ALA A 439 -4.77 5.31 10.78
N GLN A 440 -4.95 6.13 9.75
CA GLN A 440 -4.81 7.58 9.81
C GLN A 440 -6.21 8.17 9.79
N VAL A 441 -6.59 8.93 10.80
CA VAL A 441 -7.90 9.60 10.90
C VAL A 441 -7.68 11.01 11.40
N GLU A 442 -8.18 12.01 10.67
CA GLU A 442 -8.20 13.39 11.11
C GLU A 442 -9.61 13.98 10.93
N ALA A 443 -10.02 14.80 11.91
CA ALA A 443 -11.31 15.47 11.89
C ALA A 443 -11.16 16.89 12.44
N TYR A 444 -11.64 17.86 11.68
CA TYR A 444 -11.59 19.28 12.05
C TYR A 444 -12.96 19.93 11.86
N LYS A 445 -13.26 20.87 12.76
CA LYS A 445 -14.33 21.85 12.63
C LYS A 445 -13.71 23.23 12.72
N ASP A 446 -13.74 23.97 11.61
CA ASP A 446 -13.11 25.28 11.50
C ASP A 446 -14.07 26.34 10.95
N ASN A 447 -14.44 27.31 11.80
CA ASN A 447 -15.35 28.40 11.43
C ASN A 447 -14.77 29.77 11.81
N LYS A 448 -15.57 30.83 11.67
CA LYS A 448 -15.16 32.21 11.97
C LYS A 448 -14.76 32.42 13.43
N ASN A 449 -15.39 31.70 14.36
CA ASN A 449 -15.24 31.92 15.80
C ASN A 449 -14.18 31.02 16.42
N TYR A 450 -14.12 29.74 16.02
CA TYR A 450 -13.18 28.78 16.57
C TYR A 450 -12.73 27.72 15.57
N LYS A 451 -11.60 27.10 15.88
CA LYS A 451 -11.09 25.86 15.28
C LYS A 451 -11.01 24.80 16.37
N ILE A 452 -11.49 23.59 16.10
CA ILE A 452 -11.33 22.42 16.97
C ILE A 452 -11.11 21.19 16.11
N GLY A 453 -10.21 20.30 16.51
CA GLY A 453 -9.98 19.07 15.78
C GLY A 453 -8.96 18.17 16.44
N GLY A 454 -8.59 17.12 15.72
CA GLY A 454 -7.57 16.20 16.15
C GLY A 454 -7.32 15.11 15.11
N TYR A 455 -6.27 14.36 15.36
CA TYR A 455 -5.88 13.20 14.55
C TYR A 455 -5.55 12.00 15.44
N TYR A 456 -5.63 10.81 14.84
CA TYR A 456 -5.15 9.56 15.39
C TYR A 456 -4.46 8.80 14.26
N ASN A 457 -3.17 8.49 14.45
CA ASN A 457 -2.35 7.72 13.53
C ASN A 457 -1.88 6.45 14.22
N TYR A 458 -2.24 5.32 13.64
CA TYR A 458 -1.79 4.01 14.05
C TYR A 458 -0.93 3.39 12.95
N LEU A 459 0.16 2.75 13.35
CA LEU A 459 1.02 1.95 12.49
C LEU A 459 1.38 0.65 13.17
N TYR A 460 1.33 -0.45 12.42
CA TYR A 460 1.93 -1.72 12.75
C TYR A 460 2.44 -2.34 11.46
N ASP A 461 3.74 -2.24 11.28
CA ASP A 461 4.49 -2.90 10.23
C ASP A 461 4.55 -4.41 10.53
N VAL A 462 4.36 -5.22 9.50
CA VAL A 462 4.34 -6.69 9.57
C VAL A 462 5.62 -7.29 8.99
N ASP A 463 6.48 -6.48 8.38
CA ASP A 463 7.79 -6.86 7.86
C ASP A 463 8.92 -5.82 8.10
N PRO A 464 9.03 -5.21 9.29
CA PRO A 464 9.94 -4.10 9.56
C PRO A 464 11.40 -4.30 9.15
N GLY A 465 11.84 -3.42 8.27
CA GLY A 465 13.17 -3.39 7.69
C GLY A 465 13.28 -4.13 6.35
N SER A 466 12.18 -4.63 5.77
CA SER A 466 12.17 -5.15 4.40
C SER A 466 12.46 -4.06 3.37
N THR A 467 12.06 -2.80 3.62
CA THR A 467 12.27 -1.67 2.71
C THR A 467 13.07 -0.50 3.30
N PHE A 468 13.51 0.42 2.45
CA PHE A 468 14.17 1.67 2.88
C PHE A 468 13.20 2.73 3.41
N ASN A 469 11.90 2.51 3.35
CA ASN A 469 10.87 3.43 3.81
C ASN A 469 10.42 3.14 5.25
N ASP A 470 10.76 1.96 5.78
CA ASP A 470 10.39 1.47 7.11
C ASP A 470 11.14 2.30 8.17
N THR A 471 10.55 3.42 8.56
CA THR A 471 11.11 4.34 9.55
C THR A 471 10.66 4.05 10.98
N GLN A 472 9.61 3.25 11.15
CA GLN A 472 9.04 2.80 12.42
C GLN A 472 8.33 1.45 12.17
N SER A 473 8.38 0.51 13.12
CA SER A 473 7.57 -0.71 13.05
C SER A 473 6.23 -0.59 13.77
N ARG A 474 6.14 0.33 14.73
CA ARG A 474 4.93 0.56 15.54
C ARG A 474 4.79 2.04 15.82
N ALA A 475 3.59 2.58 15.62
CA ALA A 475 3.22 3.91 16.09
C ALA A 475 1.78 3.94 16.64
N GLU A 476 1.55 4.72 17.70
CA GLU A 476 0.20 5.11 18.16
C GLU A 476 0.26 6.59 18.59
N ASP A 477 0.18 7.45 17.57
CA ASP A 477 0.26 8.90 17.70
C ASP A 477 -1.15 9.49 17.71
N PHE A 478 -1.37 10.54 18.50
CA PHE A 478 -2.62 11.28 18.46
C PHE A 478 -2.41 12.73 18.88
N GLY A 479 -3.26 13.61 18.35
CA GLY A 479 -3.21 15.02 18.68
C GLY A 479 -4.59 15.65 18.71
N PHE A 480 -4.71 16.73 19.47
CA PHE A 480 -5.93 17.51 19.63
C PHE A 480 -5.60 18.99 19.61
N GLU A 481 -6.42 19.78 18.93
CA GLU A 481 -6.32 21.24 18.93
C GLU A 481 -7.67 21.89 19.23
N PHE A 482 -7.61 23.01 19.95
CA PHE A 482 -8.72 23.94 20.13
C PHE A 482 -8.18 25.37 20.10
N LEU A 483 -8.86 26.27 19.40
CA LEU A 483 -8.53 27.69 19.33
C LEU A 483 -9.80 28.52 19.16
N ASP A 484 -10.11 29.36 20.15
CA ASP A 484 -11.02 30.49 19.97
C ASP A 484 -10.30 31.63 19.24
N LYS A 485 -10.79 31.98 18.05
CA LYS A 485 -10.13 32.92 17.14
C LYS A 485 -10.25 34.38 17.59
N ASN A 486 -11.20 34.70 18.48
CA ASN A 486 -11.43 36.05 18.97
C ASN A 486 -10.51 36.37 20.14
N THR A 487 -10.53 35.53 21.17
CA THR A 487 -9.77 35.68 22.42
C THR A 487 -8.35 35.13 22.35
N LYS A 488 -8.03 34.31 21.35
CA LYS A 488 -6.77 33.53 21.24
C LYS A 488 -6.54 32.54 22.39
N ILE A 489 -7.60 32.19 23.11
CA ILE A 489 -7.59 31.06 24.07
C ILE A 489 -7.55 29.77 23.26
N GLY A 490 -6.66 28.85 23.62
CA GLY A 490 -6.53 27.59 22.90
C GLY A 490 -5.54 26.63 23.53
N PHE A 491 -5.55 25.39 23.04
CA PHE A 491 -4.50 24.41 23.35
C PHE A 491 -4.20 23.53 22.14
N THR A 492 -2.98 23.00 22.10
CA THR A 492 -2.55 21.94 21.18
C THR A 492 -1.90 20.83 21.99
N TYR A 493 -2.31 19.59 21.76
CA TYR A 493 -1.68 18.38 22.28
C TYR A 493 -1.19 17.55 21.09
N ASP A 494 0.05 17.10 21.14
CA ASP A 494 0.67 16.18 20.19
C ASP A 494 1.37 15.10 21.02
N GLU A 495 0.95 13.84 20.87
CA GLU A 495 1.61 12.68 21.44
C GLU A 495 2.01 11.73 20.31
N LYS A 496 3.27 11.30 20.35
CA LYS A 496 3.85 10.30 19.45
C LYS A 496 4.45 9.20 20.28
N ASN A 497 4.18 7.96 19.91
CA ASN A 497 4.66 6.77 20.63
C ASN A 497 5.11 5.74 19.62
N GLY A 498 6.17 5.00 19.93
CA GLY A 498 6.62 3.93 19.04
C GLY A 498 8.10 3.63 19.11
N ASP A 499 8.60 2.94 18.09
CA ASP A 499 10.03 2.79 17.83
C ASP A 499 10.48 3.69 16.67
N LYS A 500 11.80 3.75 16.45
CA LYS A 500 12.43 4.50 15.37
C LYS A 500 13.48 3.62 14.71
N PHE A 501 13.45 3.54 13.38
CA PHE A 501 14.40 2.81 12.56
C PHE A 501 15.33 3.77 11.81
N ARG A 502 16.57 3.32 11.57
CA ARG A 502 17.57 3.97 10.73
C ARG A 502 17.88 3.10 9.51
N ARG A 503 18.21 3.73 8.39
CA ARG A 503 18.72 3.01 7.21
C ARG A 503 20.06 2.35 7.49
N LEU A 504 20.27 1.15 6.95
CA LEU A 504 21.59 0.51 6.96
C LEU A 504 22.49 1.16 5.90
N GLY A 505 23.76 1.35 6.28
CA GLY A 505 24.78 1.79 5.34
C GLY A 505 25.12 0.73 4.30
N LEU A 506 25.59 1.14 3.11
CA LEU A 506 26.15 0.19 2.13
C LEU A 506 27.32 -0.64 2.71
N TRP A 507 28.01 -0.09 3.72
CA TRP A 507 29.09 -0.75 4.46
C TRP A 507 28.59 -1.68 5.59
N GLU A 508 27.30 -1.65 5.92
CA GLU A 508 26.63 -2.53 6.90
C GLU A 508 25.75 -3.60 6.20
N ARG A 509 25.46 -3.46 4.90
CA ARG A 509 24.69 -4.43 4.11
C ARG A 509 25.57 -5.60 3.64
N ASP A 510 25.12 -6.83 3.87
CA ASP A 510 25.68 -8.07 3.32
C ASP A 510 24.51 -8.97 2.86
N PRO A 511 24.44 -9.38 1.58
CA PRO A 511 23.35 -10.22 1.07
C PRO A 511 23.31 -11.63 1.68
N ASN A 512 24.35 -12.05 2.41
CA ASN A 512 24.41 -13.31 3.14
C ASN A 512 24.08 -13.17 4.63
N ASN A 513 23.81 -11.97 5.13
CA ASN A 513 23.29 -11.72 6.48
C ASN A 513 21.76 -11.52 6.40
N GLU A 514 21.01 -12.62 6.36
CA GLU A 514 19.56 -12.61 6.54
C GLU A 514 19.23 -12.47 8.04
N THR A 515 18.57 -11.37 8.44
CA THR A 515 18.13 -11.21 9.83
C THR A 515 16.85 -11.99 10.09
N LYS A 516 16.85 -12.82 11.13
CA LYS A 516 15.68 -13.60 11.58
C LYS A 516 14.74 -12.75 12.44
N VAL A 517 13.80 -12.04 11.83
CA VAL A 517 12.82 -11.24 12.60
C VAL A 517 11.69 -12.15 13.10
N SER A 518 11.59 -12.30 14.43
CA SER A 518 10.51 -13.03 15.11
C SER A 518 9.36 -12.10 15.46
N TYR A 519 8.11 -12.55 15.29
CA TYR A 519 6.92 -11.72 15.47
C TYR A 519 6.16 -12.02 16.75
N ASP A 520 5.89 -10.95 17.51
CA ASP A 520 5.08 -10.99 18.72
C ASP A 520 3.68 -11.59 18.46
N GLY A 521 3.54 -12.88 18.73
CA GLY A 521 2.26 -13.47 19.08
C GLY A 521 1.85 -14.76 18.38
N TYR A 522 2.45 -15.16 17.25
CA TYR A 522 2.12 -16.48 16.66
C TYR A 522 2.86 -17.59 17.43
N ASP A 523 4.19 -17.59 17.35
CA ASP A 523 5.12 -18.43 18.14
C ASP A 523 6.55 -17.87 17.95
N ASP A 524 7.47 -18.09 18.90
CA ASP A 524 8.90 -17.75 18.77
C ASP A 524 9.56 -18.52 17.61
N ASN A 525 8.90 -19.58 17.15
CA ASN A 525 9.28 -20.43 16.03
C ASN A 525 8.94 -19.83 14.65
N PHE A 526 8.13 -18.77 14.55
CA PHE A 526 7.80 -18.13 13.27
C PHE A 526 8.67 -16.89 13.04
N LYS A 527 9.65 -17.03 12.13
CA LYS A 527 10.64 -15.99 11.82
C LYS A 527 10.71 -15.75 10.32
N PHE A 528 10.79 -14.48 9.95
CA PHE A 528 11.00 -14.05 8.58
C PHE A 528 12.49 -13.91 8.35
N ASP A 529 12.96 -14.41 7.20
CA ASP A 529 14.36 -14.40 6.79
C ASP A 529 14.49 -13.49 5.56
N TYR A 530 15.12 -12.32 5.72
CA TYR A 530 15.44 -11.41 4.63
C TYR A 530 16.67 -10.54 4.97
N VAL A 531 17.26 -9.95 3.94
CA VAL A 531 18.38 -9.00 4.08
C VAL A 531 17.80 -7.61 4.40
N PRO A 532 18.07 -7.04 5.58
CA PRO A 532 17.42 -5.80 6.01
C PRO A 532 17.90 -4.56 5.23
N SER A 533 16.99 -3.62 5.04
CA SER A 533 17.21 -2.27 4.49
C SER A 533 17.32 -1.20 5.60
N THR A 534 16.62 -1.40 6.72
CA THR A 534 16.68 -0.57 7.92
C THR A 534 16.82 -1.43 9.18
N VAL A 535 17.31 -0.84 10.27
CA VAL A 535 17.40 -1.46 11.59
C VAL A 535 16.90 -0.50 12.66
N LYS A 536 16.43 -1.05 13.77
CA LYS A 536 15.96 -0.28 14.91
C LYS A 536 17.07 0.58 15.51
N GLU A 537 16.83 1.87 15.65
CA GLU A 537 17.71 2.86 16.28
C GLU A 537 17.32 3.02 17.76
N TYR A 538 16.02 3.22 18.00
CA TYR A 538 15.42 3.29 19.33
C TYR A 538 14.24 2.34 19.43
N SER A 539 14.19 1.53 20.48
CA SER A 539 13.08 0.62 20.81
C SER A 539 11.92 1.31 21.52
N THR A 540 12.12 2.56 21.95
CA THR A 540 11.08 3.48 22.41
C THR A 540 11.51 4.88 22.01
N TYR A 541 10.63 5.65 21.37
CA TYR A 541 10.87 7.02 20.91
C TYR A 541 9.59 7.85 21.10
N ASP A 542 9.20 8.04 22.36
CA ASP A 542 7.93 8.67 22.72
C ASP A 542 8.12 10.16 23.00
N THR A 543 7.17 10.99 22.56
CA THR A 543 7.12 12.44 22.86
C THR A 543 5.71 12.90 23.17
N ARG A 544 5.56 13.83 24.10
CA ARG A 544 4.29 14.53 24.41
C ARG A 544 4.54 16.02 24.48
N ASP A 545 3.80 16.82 23.70
CA ASP A 545 3.86 18.27 23.66
C ASP A 545 2.45 18.84 23.86
N LEU A 546 2.21 19.48 25.01
CA LEU A 546 1.01 20.23 25.33
C LEU A 546 1.36 21.71 25.40
N ARG A 547 0.68 22.54 24.61
CA ARG A 547 0.80 24.01 24.68
C ARG A 547 -0.56 24.61 24.91
N VAL A 548 -0.68 25.47 25.91
CA VAL A 548 -1.93 26.15 26.30
C VAL A 548 -1.72 27.65 26.26
N SER A 549 -2.56 28.35 25.51
CA SER A 549 -2.68 29.80 25.48
C SER A 549 -3.93 30.20 26.25
N LEU A 550 -3.76 31.00 27.30
CA LEU A 550 -4.86 31.47 28.14
C LEU A 550 -5.48 32.79 27.64
N GLY A 551 -5.21 33.15 26.39
CA GLY A 551 -5.79 34.32 25.70
C GLY A 551 -4.78 35.43 25.41
N GLU A 552 -5.14 36.35 24.52
CA GLU A 552 -4.41 37.58 24.21
C GLU A 552 -5.23 38.78 24.71
N TYR A 553 -4.68 39.57 25.63
CA TYR A 553 -5.36 40.71 26.25
C TYR A 553 -4.61 42.01 25.99
N GLN A 554 -5.33 43.09 25.69
CA GLN A 554 -4.76 44.44 25.52
C GLN A 554 -4.38 45.04 26.88
N LEU A 555 -3.17 45.57 26.98
CA LEU A 555 -2.76 46.54 28.00
C LEU A 555 -2.82 47.97 27.44
N GLY A 556 -2.71 48.96 28.33
CA GLY A 556 -2.50 50.34 27.91
C GLY A 556 -1.21 50.52 27.10
N ASN A 557 -1.16 51.56 26.27
CA ASN A 557 -0.02 51.93 25.42
C ASN A 557 0.33 50.91 24.32
N GLY A 558 -0.62 50.08 23.87
CA GLY A 558 -0.46 49.21 22.68
C GLY A 558 0.22 47.86 22.93
N PHE A 559 0.70 47.62 24.15
CA PHE A 559 1.18 46.32 24.58
C PHE A 559 0.03 45.32 24.77
N LYS A 560 0.36 44.04 24.64
CA LYS A 560 -0.52 42.90 24.84
C LYS A 560 0.11 41.94 25.84
N ILE A 561 -0.72 41.19 26.56
CA ILE A 561 -0.31 40.12 27.45
C ILE A 561 -0.91 38.79 27.02
N LYS A 562 -0.08 37.75 26.99
CA LYS A 562 -0.46 36.37 26.66
C LYS A 562 0.11 35.41 27.72
N PRO A 563 -0.68 35.07 28.74
CA PRO A 563 -0.33 33.99 29.66
C PRO A 563 -0.51 32.62 29.01
N GLY A 564 0.29 31.64 29.41
CA GLY A 564 0.24 30.29 28.88
C GLY A 564 0.93 29.24 29.75
N TYR A 565 0.79 27.99 29.34
CA TYR A 565 1.40 26.83 29.97
C TYR A 565 1.84 25.83 28.92
N ASP A 566 3.11 25.45 28.95
CA ASP A 566 3.70 24.41 28.12
C ASP A 566 4.06 23.20 28.99
N PHE A 567 3.77 21.99 28.52
CA PHE A 567 4.27 20.75 29.07
C PHE A 567 4.89 19.93 27.94
N TYR A 568 6.15 19.52 28.14
CA TYR A 568 6.86 18.66 27.21
C TYR A 568 7.38 17.44 27.95
N ALA A 569 7.28 16.26 27.34
CA ALA A 569 7.97 15.06 27.79
C ALA A 569 8.56 14.28 26.61
N GLU A 570 9.69 13.62 26.84
CA GLU A 570 10.42 12.82 25.86
C GLU A 570 10.98 11.58 26.55
N LYS A 571 10.68 10.40 26.02
CA LYS A 571 11.25 9.14 26.49
C LYS A 571 11.90 8.36 25.35
N LYS A 572 13.17 8.00 25.51
CA LYS A 572 13.95 7.28 24.50
C LYS A 572 14.69 6.10 25.11
N VAL A 573 14.68 4.97 24.43
CA VAL A 573 15.44 3.76 24.77
C VAL A 573 16.18 3.31 23.52
N LEU A 574 17.51 3.33 23.54
CA LEU A 574 18.35 2.96 22.40
C LEU A 574 18.28 1.45 22.17
N ASP A 575 18.24 1.03 20.91
CA ASP A 575 18.38 -0.37 20.56
C ASP A 575 19.85 -0.81 20.59
N LEU A 576 20.12 -1.88 21.35
CA LEU A 576 21.46 -2.40 21.61
C LEU A 576 21.77 -3.69 20.83
N THR A 577 21.02 -3.98 19.76
CA THR A 577 21.22 -5.18 18.95
C THR A 577 22.60 -5.21 18.29
N ASP A 578 23.27 -6.35 18.42
CA ASP A 578 24.54 -6.66 17.78
C ASP A 578 24.36 -6.77 16.24
N ASP A 579 25.27 -6.16 15.50
CA ASP A 579 25.42 -6.32 14.06
C ASP A 579 26.00 -7.71 13.78
N GLU A 580 25.25 -8.57 13.07
CA GLU A 580 25.72 -9.91 12.68
C GLU A 580 26.95 -9.82 11.74
N GLY A 581 27.15 -8.68 11.08
CA GLY A 581 28.36 -8.26 10.35
C GLY A 581 29.62 -8.09 11.23
N ARG A 582 29.46 -8.00 12.56
CA ARG A 582 30.52 -7.69 13.52
C ARG A 582 30.67 -8.72 14.64
N SER A 583 29.62 -9.49 14.93
CA SER A 583 29.58 -10.48 16.02
C SER A 583 30.16 -11.86 15.69
N TYR A 584 31.20 -11.90 14.85
CA TYR A 584 31.94 -13.13 14.56
C TYR A 584 32.80 -13.61 15.74
N LYS A 585 32.76 -14.92 15.95
CA LYS A 585 33.60 -15.63 16.92
C LYS A 585 34.74 -16.37 16.22
N ASN A 586 35.93 -16.33 16.80
CA ASN A 586 37.10 -17.08 16.36
C ASN A 586 37.00 -18.58 16.74
N LYS A 587 38.05 -19.37 16.46
CA LYS A 587 38.07 -20.81 16.77
C LYS A 587 38.00 -21.12 18.27
N LYS A 588 38.36 -20.17 19.13
CA LYS A 588 38.25 -20.27 20.60
C LYS A 588 36.90 -19.81 21.14
N GLN A 589 35.94 -19.48 20.25
CA GLN A 589 34.64 -18.89 20.58
C GLN A 589 34.70 -17.48 21.19
N GLU A 590 35.85 -16.79 21.14
CA GLU A 590 35.97 -15.37 21.49
C GLU A 590 35.52 -14.49 20.33
N PHE A 591 34.86 -13.36 20.60
CA PHE A 591 34.53 -12.39 19.55
C PHE A 591 35.79 -11.72 18.98
N VAL A 592 35.80 -11.49 17.65
CA VAL A 592 36.92 -10.83 16.95
C VAL A 592 37.06 -9.39 17.39
N ILE A 593 35.94 -8.67 17.45
CA ILE A 593 35.77 -7.36 18.09
C ILE A 593 35.34 -7.61 19.54
N ARG A 594 36.24 -7.39 20.49
CA ARG A 594 36.04 -7.73 21.91
C ARG A 594 35.06 -6.78 22.59
N ASP A 595 35.22 -5.48 22.36
CA ASP A 595 34.32 -4.42 22.82
C ASP A 595 32.86 -4.72 22.42
N ALA A 596 31.96 -4.79 23.40
CA ALA A 596 30.56 -5.11 23.12
C ALA A 596 29.86 -3.97 22.36
N ARG A 597 30.03 -2.72 22.82
CA ARG A 597 29.47 -1.54 22.14
C ARG A 597 29.89 -1.46 20.66
N SER A 598 31.12 -1.84 20.33
CA SER A 598 31.65 -1.75 18.95
C SER A 598 31.03 -2.78 17.99
N ARG A 599 30.35 -3.80 18.51
CA ARG A 599 29.59 -4.78 17.71
C ARG A 599 28.15 -4.35 17.41
N GLN A 600 27.63 -3.33 18.07
CA GLN A 600 26.23 -2.93 17.93
C GLN A 600 25.98 -2.09 16.67
N TYR A 601 24.77 -2.20 16.10
CA TYR A 601 24.33 -1.30 15.03
C TYR A 601 24.42 0.17 15.46
N ASN A 602 23.95 0.50 16.67
CA ASN A 602 23.84 1.89 17.15
C ASN A 602 25.05 2.34 17.99
N ARG A 603 26.23 1.78 17.72
CA ARG A 603 27.49 2.00 18.47
C ARG A 603 27.91 3.46 18.65
N PHE A 604 27.53 4.36 17.74
CA PHE A 604 27.91 5.78 17.78
C PHE A 604 27.06 6.61 18.76
N GLU A 605 25.88 6.12 19.17
CA GLU A 605 25.02 6.82 20.14
C GLU A 605 25.53 6.66 21.58
N ASN A 606 25.61 7.77 22.30
CA ASN A 606 26.06 7.81 23.71
C ASN A 606 24.91 7.69 24.72
N ILE A 607 23.71 8.18 24.40
CA ILE A 607 22.56 8.14 25.31
C ILE A 607 21.77 6.84 25.06
N VAL A 608 21.76 5.92 26.04
CA VAL A 608 21.01 4.66 25.94
C VAL A 608 19.59 4.75 26.50
N TYR A 609 19.37 5.67 27.44
CA TYR A 609 18.08 5.97 28.04
C TYR A 609 17.93 7.47 28.23
N LYS A 610 16.73 8.00 27.99
CA LYS A 610 16.34 9.36 28.39
C LYS A 610 14.87 9.37 28.79
N ASP A 611 14.56 10.08 29.86
CA ASP A 611 13.23 10.39 30.36
C ASP A 611 13.25 11.84 30.87
N TYR A 612 12.78 12.74 30.01
CA TYR A 612 12.77 14.18 30.24
C TYR A 612 11.33 14.68 30.33
N LYS A 613 11.06 15.58 31.27
CA LYS A 613 9.76 16.21 31.48
C LYS A 613 9.94 17.65 31.96
N GLU A 614 9.35 18.60 31.24
CA GLU A 614 9.28 20.00 31.64
C GLU A 614 7.82 20.47 31.76
N ASN A 615 7.53 21.26 32.79
CA ASN A 615 6.26 21.96 32.99
C ASN A 615 6.60 23.44 33.14
N ARG A 616 6.13 24.30 32.23
CA ARG A 616 6.52 25.72 32.11
C ARG A 616 5.28 26.60 32.06
N ALA A 617 5.01 27.37 33.10
CA ALA A 617 4.03 28.46 33.05
C ALA A 617 4.73 29.74 32.62
N TYR A 618 4.12 30.53 31.73
CA TYR A 618 4.71 31.77 31.23
C TYR A 618 3.70 32.91 31.05
N ILE A 619 4.24 34.12 31.01
CA ILE A 619 3.55 35.35 30.66
C ILE A 619 4.43 36.07 29.63
N ASP A 620 3.91 36.21 28.41
CA ASP A 620 4.49 37.06 27.38
C ASP A 620 3.82 38.45 27.42
N ILE A 621 4.60 39.52 27.43
CA ILE A 621 4.16 40.92 27.32
C ILE A 621 4.83 41.52 26.09
N TYR A 622 4.07 41.89 25.05
CA TYR A 622 4.64 42.26 23.75
C TYR A 622 3.85 43.35 23.03
N ASP A 623 4.51 44.09 22.15
CA ASP A 623 3.90 44.90 21.11
C ASP A 623 4.26 44.34 19.72
N ASN A 624 4.29 45.17 18.67
CA ASN A 624 4.68 44.72 17.32
C ASN A 624 6.20 44.50 17.18
N THR A 625 7.01 45.08 18.05
CA THR A 625 8.48 45.18 17.91
C THR A 625 9.24 44.59 19.11
N THR A 626 8.66 44.61 20.30
CA THR A 626 9.27 44.20 21.57
C THR A 626 8.47 43.07 22.20
N LYS A 627 9.14 42.11 22.84
CA LYS A 627 8.53 41.05 23.65
C LYS A 627 9.35 40.79 24.92
N PHE A 628 8.67 40.75 26.06
CA PHE A 628 9.21 40.31 27.34
C PHE A 628 8.52 39.01 27.75
N THR A 629 9.30 38.03 28.22
CA THR A 629 8.78 36.75 28.71
C THR A 629 9.21 36.58 30.16
N ILE A 630 8.26 36.25 31.04
CA ILE A 630 8.53 35.78 32.40
C ILE A 630 7.93 34.39 32.52
N ALA A 631 8.74 33.41 32.90
CA ALA A 631 8.31 32.03 33.04
C ALA A 631 8.86 31.37 34.31
N GLY A 632 8.18 30.31 34.76
CA GLY A 632 8.59 29.50 35.90
C GLY A 632 8.02 28.10 35.80
N GLY A 633 8.70 27.13 36.40
CA GLY A 633 8.37 25.74 36.13
C GLY A 633 9.19 24.72 36.89
N THR A 634 9.04 23.47 36.45
CA THR A 634 9.79 22.32 36.96
C THR A 634 10.29 21.47 35.82
N THR A 635 11.52 20.97 35.96
CA THR A 635 12.14 20.04 35.02
C THR A 635 12.51 18.76 35.77
N LYS A 636 12.24 17.62 35.15
CA LYS A 636 12.78 16.31 35.51
C LYS A 636 13.56 15.80 34.32
N ASP A 637 14.73 15.25 34.57
CA ASP A 637 15.65 14.80 33.53
C ASP A 637 16.44 13.62 34.09
N GLU A 638 16.14 12.42 33.61
CA GLU A 638 16.95 11.23 33.83
C GLU A 638 17.50 10.76 32.48
N PHE A 639 18.82 10.62 32.36
CA PHE A 639 19.45 10.04 31.18
C PHE A 639 20.59 9.11 31.57
N TRP A 640 20.81 8.08 30.77
CA TRP A 640 21.90 7.13 30.96
C TRP A 640 22.88 7.27 29.79
N ASP A 641 24.11 7.64 30.10
CA ASP A 641 25.18 7.91 29.16
C ASP A 641 26.26 6.81 29.24
N ARG A 642 26.67 6.27 28.10
CA ARG A 642 27.75 5.29 27.97
C ARG A 642 29.01 5.86 27.30
N GLN A 643 29.19 7.18 27.31
CA GLN A 643 30.42 7.82 26.85
C GLN A 643 31.65 7.24 27.57
N GLY A 644 32.62 6.72 26.80
CA GLY A 644 33.79 6.02 27.35
C GLY A 644 33.55 4.59 27.85
N ILE A 645 32.32 4.08 27.76
CA ILE A 645 31.96 2.71 28.16
C ILE A 645 31.70 1.86 26.92
N TYR A 646 32.33 0.68 26.87
CA TYR A 646 32.34 -0.24 25.73
C TYR A 646 31.91 -1.67 26.09
N THR A 647 31.50 -1.90 27.34
CA THR A 647 30.90 -3.16 27.82
C THR A 647 29.42 -3.28 27.39
N ALA A 648 28.82 -4.48 27.56
CA ALA A 648 27.50 -4.77 26.98
C ALA A 648 26.37 -3.96 27.63
N ASP A 649 26.30 -3.99 28.97
CA ASP A 649 25.22 -3.40 29.77
C ASP A 649 25.67 -2.15 30.55
N GLY A 650 26.83 -1.56 30.18
CA GLY A 650 27.47 -0.49 30.95
C GLY A 650 27.00 0.91 30.57
N TYR A 651 26.57 1.68 31.57
CA TYR A 651 26.19 3.09 31.45
C TYR A 651 26.32 3.82 32.81
N LEU A 652 26.39 5.15 32.76
CA LEU A 652 26.33 6.06 33.89
C LEU A 652 24.96 6.76 33.90
N LYS A 653 24.21 6.60 34.98
CA LYS A 653 22.91 7.24 35.19
C LYS A 653 23.07 8.64 35.78
N TYR A 654 22.36 9.62 35.24
CA TYR A 654 22.29 11.00 35.75
C TYR A 654 20.84 11.37 36.04
N ILE A 655 20.61 12.16 37.10
CA ILE A 655 19.28 12.71 37.47
C ILE A 655 19.44 14.20 37.77
N ASN A 656 18.65 15.04 37.10
CA ASN A 656 18.69 16.49 37.16
C ASN A 656 17.28 17.10 37.35
N ASN A 657 16.68 16.88 38.51
CA ASN A 657 15.37 17.47 38.84
C ASN A 657 15.54 18.88 39.40
N SER A 658 14.87 19.88 38.83
CA SER A 658 14.94 21.29 39.23
C SER A 658 13.59 22.00 39.25
N ASP A 659 13.49 23.04 40.07
CA ASP A 659 12.55 24.15 39.86
C ASP A 659 13.28 25.25 39.11
N PHE A 660 12.63 25.94 38.18
CA PHE A 660 13.27 27.00 37.40
C PHE A 660 12.44 28.28 37.30
N TYR A 661 13.15 29.38 37.06
CA TYR A 661 12.60 30.71 36.78
C TYR A 661 13.35 31.29 35.59
N GLU A 662 12.65 31.90 34.64
CA GLU A 662 13.17 32.37 33.37
C GLU A 662 12.65 33.79 33.09
N VAL A 663 13.55 34.66 32.63
CA VAL A 663 13.23 36.01 32.14
C VAL A 663 13.89 36.19 30.78
N GLY A 664 13.12 36.62 29.79
CA GLY A 664 13.58 36.92 28.44
C GLY A 664 13.12 38.30 27.97
N ALA A 665 13.92 38.93 27.12
CA ALA A 665 13.59 40.14 26.39
C ALA A 665 14.02 39.96 24.93
N GLU A 666 13.14 40.36 24.02
CA GLU A 666 13.29 40.22 22.57
C GLU A 666 12.88 41.54 21.91
N GLN A 667 13.66 41.99 20.94
CA GLN A 667 13.35 43.09 20.05
C GLN A 667 13.44 42.53 18.63
N ASN A 668 12.29 42.36 17.98
CA ASN A 668 12.16 41.69 16.68
C ASN A 668 12.65 42.58 15.52
N GLU A 669 12.57 43.89 15.68
CA GLU A 669 12.89 44.86 14.64
C GLU A 669 13.50 46.13 15.27
N ILE A 670 14.74 46.42 14.89
CA ILE A 670 15.44 47.69 15.12
C ILE A 670 15.96 48.14 13.75
N SER A 671 15.33 49.14 13.15
CA SER A 671 15.85 49.75 11.94
C SER A 671 17.11 50.55 12.24
N LEU A 672 18.21 50.19 11.60
CA LEU A 672 19.50 50.90 11.61
C LEU A 672 19.66 51.79 10.36
N GLY A 673 18.57 52.06 9.63
CA GLY A 673 18.57 52.81 8.38
C GLY A 673 19.42 52.12 7.31
N HIS A 674 20.42 52.82 6.78
CA HIS A 674 21.35 52.28 5.77
C HIS A 674 22.18 51.07 6.26
N PHE A 675 22.23 50.82 7.57
CA PHE A 675 22.89 49.63 8.13
C PHE A 675 21.96 48.41 8.29
N GLY A 676 20.73 48.46 7.78
CA GLY A 676 19.79 47.33 7.75
C GLY A 676 18.91 47.20 8.99
N GLU A 677 18.46 45.98 9.27
CA GLU A 677 17.54 45.62 10.35
C GLU A 677 18.22 44.67 11.34
N LEU A 678 18.06 44.95 12.64
CA LEU A 678 18.65 44.19 13.73
C LEU A 678 17.55 43.65 14.65
N ALA A 679 17.56 42.35 14.92
CA ALA A 679 16.78 41.71 15.97
C ALA A 679 17.70 41.19 17.08
N LEU A 680 17.27 41.32 18.33
CA LEU A 680 18.03 40.94 19.52
C LEU A 680 17.16 40.14 20.48
N PHE A 681 17.71 39.10 21.09
CA PHE A 681 17.10 38.39 22.22
C PHE A 681 18.14 38.16 23.32
N GLY A 682 17.76 38.44 24.56
CA GLY A 682 18.52 38.09 25.76
C GLY A 682 17.63 37.34 26.74
N GLY A 683 18.12 36.21 27.28
CA GLY A 683 17.37 35.39 28.21
C GLY A 683 18.24 34.84 29.34
N VAL A 684 17.69 34.79 30.55
CA VAL A 684 18.33 34.20 31.73
C VAL A 684 17.35 33.22 32.37
N ARG A 685 17.79 32.00 32.62
CA ARG A 685 17.06 30.97 33.37
C ARG A 685 17.88 30.52 34.57
N TYR A 686 17.29 30.55 35.76
CA TYR A 686 17.86 30.03 36.99
C TYR A 686 17.17 28.71 37.34
N ASP A 687 17.92 27.62 37.38
CA ASP A 687 17.47 26.29 37.80
C ASP A 687 18.04 25.97 39.19
N ARG A 688 17.17 25.69 40.17
CA ARG A 688 17.54 25.20 41.50
C ARG A 688 17.25 23.71 41.59
N TYR A 689 18.27 22.89 41.81
CA TYR A 689 18.11 21.45 41.82
C TYR A 689 17.58 20.94 43.17
N LYS A 690 16.70 19.93 43.08
CA LYS A 690 16.12 19.20 44.22
C LYS A 690 16.79 17.86 44.41
N ASP A 691 17.03 17.15 43.31
CA ASP A 691 17.66 15.84 43.29
C ASP A 691 18.93 15.87 42.44
N GLY A 692 19.91 15.06 42.83
CA GLY A 692 21.09 14.73 42.05
C GLY A 692 21.45 13.27 42.28
N TYR A 693 22.05 12.62 41.29
CA TYR A 693 22.54 11.25 41.43
C TYR A 693 23.99 11.17 40.99
N ASN A 694 24.83 10.54 41.82
CA ASN A 694 26.22 10.28 41.49
C ASN A 694 26.34 8.89 40.85
N PRO A 695 26.60 8.77 39.53
CA PRO A 695 26.72 7.46 38.89
C PRO A 695 27.89 6.62 39.41
N TYR A 696 28.93 7.26 39.95
CA TYR A 696 30.18 6.60 40.34
C TYR A 696 30.15 6.00 41.76
N THR A 697 29.34 6.57 42.66
CA THR A 697 29.06 6.02 44.00
C THR A 697 27.70 5.32 44.09
N GLN A 698 26.86 5.49 43.08
CA GLN A 698 25.48 4.99 43.00
C GLN A 698 24.55 5.55 44.09
N THR A 699 24.87 6.73 44.62
CA THR A 699 24.11 7.42 45.68
C THR A 699 23.45 8.69 45.17
N TYR A 700 22.30 9.03 45.75
CA TYR A 700 21.73 10.37 45.59
C TYR A 700 22.61 11.40 46.30
N ALA A 701 22.68 12.60 45.72
CA ALA A 701 23.34 13.75 46.33
C ALA A 701 22.56 14.25 47.55
N THR A 702 23.25 14.93 48.45
CA THR A 702 22.64 15.59 49.62
C THR A 702 22.90 17.09 49.55
N GLY A 703 21.99 17.92 50.06
CA GLY A 703 22.09 19.39 49.98
C GLY A 703 21.43 19.99 48.74
N HIS A 704 21.78 21.23 48.38
CA HIS A 704 21.21 21.94 47.24
C HIS A 704 22.27 22.71 46.44
N ASP A 705 22.14 22.65 45.11
CA ASP A 705 22.92 23.39 44.11
C ASP A 705 22.02 24.08 43.09
N SER A 706 22.62 24.94 42.25
CA SER A 706 21.88 25.68 41.22
C SER A 706 22.73 26.01 39.97
N THR A 707 22.05 26.35 38.88
CA THR A 707 22.69 26.87 37.65
C THR A 707 21.96 28.08 37.11
N ILE A 708 22.72 29.03 36.56
CA ILE A 708 22.21 30.12 35.72
C ILE A 708 22.57 29.83 34.27
N ARG A 709 21.56 29.66 33.41
CA ARG A 709 21.68 29.62 31.95
C ARG A 709 21.45 31.01 31.38
N SER A 710 22.49 31.63 30.83
CA SER A 710 22.40 32.87 30.05
C SER A 710 22.35 32.53 28.57
N GLN A 711 21.49 33.21 27.81
CA GLN A 711 21.34 33.10 26.37
C GLN A 711 21.31 34.49 25.72
N PHE A 712 21.93 34.62 24.56
CA PHE A 712 21.84 35.80 23.70
C PHE A 712 21.72 35.36 22.24
N LYS A 713 20.81 36.00 21.49
CA LYS A 713 20.72 35.87 20.03
C LYS A 713 20.78 37.26 19.42
N LEU A 714 21.44 37.35 18.28
CA LEU A 714 21.45 38.52 17.40
C LEU A 714 21.15 38.04 15.99
N ASN A 715 20.30 38.76 15.27
CA ASN A 715 20.08 38.60 13.85
C ASN A 715 20.22 39.96 13.17
N HIS A 716 21.11 40.09 12.19
CA HIS A 716 21.38 41.34 11.50
C HIS A 716 21.27 41.13 9.98
N THR A 717 20.25 41.73 9.38
CA THR A 717 19.99 41.67 7.94
C THR A 717 20.31 43.01 7.31
N ILE A 718 21.27 43.06 6.39
CA ILE A 718 21.71 44.29 5.72
C ILE A 718 21.71 44.14 4.19
N LYS A 719 21.13 45.13 3.51
CA LYS A 719 21.34 45.33 2.07
C LYS A 719 22.69 46.06 1.87
N LEU A 720 23.71 45.33 1.43
CA LEU A 720 25.05 45.87 1.19
C LEU A 720 25.09 46.73 -0.08
N PHE A 721 24.34 46.34 -1.11
CA PHE A 721 24.15 47.08 -2.35
C PHE A 721 22.85 46.65 -3.02
N ASP A 722 22.15 47.56 -3.70
CA ASP A 722 20.99 47.25 -4.54
C ASP A 722 20.85 48.37 -5.59
N ASN A 723 20.93 48.05 -6.89
CA ASN A 723 20.67 48.99 -7.97
C ASN A 723 19.46 48.62 -8.84
N MET A 724 18.68 47.59 -8.47
CA MET A 724 17.64 47.03 -9.35
C MET A 724 16.48 48.01 -9.64
N ASP A 725 16.36 49.08 -8.84
CA ASP A 725 15.42 50.18 -9.05
C ASP A 725 15.97 51.34 -9.91
N ASN A 726 17.26 51.34 -10.27
CA ASN A 726 17.87 52.39 -11.10
C ASN A 726 17.64 52.13 -12.60
N PRO A 727 16.90 52.98 -13.33
CA PRO A 727 16.62 52.77 -14.76
C PRO A 727 17.84 52.95 -15.67
N ASP A 728 18.88 53.67 -15.25
CA ASP A 728 20.07 53.97 -16.06
C ASP A 728 21.22 52.95 -15.84
N ARG A 729 20.93 51.80 -15.21
CA ARG A 729 21.94 50.78 -14.90
C ARG A 729 22.30 49.92 -16.12
N ASN A 730 23.56 49.52 -16.22
CA ASN A 730 24.03 48.59 -17.25
C ASN A 730 23.89 47.11 -16.85
N ILE A 731 23.84 46.80 -15.55
CA ILE A 731 23.73 45.45 -14.98
C ILE A 731 22.95 45.55 -13.66
N ASP A 732 21.98 44.66 -13.47
CA ASP A 732 21.27 44.43 -12.21
C ASP A 732 22.24 43.82 -11.19
N PHE A 733 22.50 44.53 -10.09
CA PHE A 733 23.37 44.08 -9.01
C PHE A 733 22.72 44.34 -7.66
N ALA A 734 22.55 43.29 -6.87
CA ALA A 734 22.06 43.35 -5.51
C ALA A 734 22.85 42.39 -4.61
N MET A 735 23.12 42.80 -3.38
CA MET A 735 23.87 42.03 -2.40
C MET A 735 23.29 42.25 -1.01
N THR A 736 22.93 41.16 -0.34
CA THR A 736 22.34 41.15 1.00
C THR A 736 23.07 40.17 1.90
N ASN A 737 23.28 40.55 3.15
CA ASN A 737 23.89 39.73 4.19
C ASN A 737 22.91 39.53 5.36
N ASP A 738 22.86 38.32 5.91
CA ASP A 738 21.98 37.87 6.98
C ASP A 738 22.82 37.11 8.02
N LEU A 739 23.30 37.85 9.03
CA LEU A 739 24.22 37.39 10.07
C LEU A 739 23.48 37.07 11.36
N LYS A 740 23.59 35.82 11.81
CA LYS A 740 23.02 35.30 13.05
C LYS A 740 24.12 34.89 14.01
N PHE A 741 24.02 35.36 15.25
CA PHE A 741 24.87 34.93 16.35
C PHE A 741 24.01 34.38 17.49
N PHE A 742 24.41 33.23 18.03
CA PHE A 742 23.80 32.64 19.21
C PHE A 742 24.87 32.28 20.23
N TYR A 743 24.63 32.69 21.47
CA TYR A 743 25.46 32.41 22.63
C TYR A 743 24.62 31.78 23.74
N GLN A 744 25.15 30.73 24.36
CA GLN A 744 24.60 30.12 25.57
C GLN A 744 25.73 29.78 26.55
N ARG A 745 25.51 30.08 27.83
CA ARG A 745 26.42 29.71 28.91
C ARG A 745 25.66 29.24 30.14
N TYR A 746 26.17 28.20 30.79
CA TYR A 746 25.78 27.78 32.13
C TYR A 746 26.87 28.16 33.13
N ASP A 747 26.48 28.91 34.16
CA ASP A 747 27.25 29.13 35.38
C ASP A 747 26.64 28.29 36.51
N TYR A 748 27.48 27.73 37.39
CA TYR A 748 27.09 26.77 38.43
C TYR A 748 27.50 27.25 39.81
N ASP A 749 26.58 27.10 40.77
CA ASP A 749 26.82 27.29 42.19
C ASP A 749 26.54 25.96 42.91
N SER A 750 27.58 25.41 43.55
CA SER A 750 27.50 24.17 44.33
C SER A 750 26.65 24.30 45.59
N GLY A 751 26.45 25.51 46.12
CA GLY A 751 25.69 25.75 47.34
C GLY A 751 26.12 24.85 48.49
N SER A 752 25.24 23.95 48.92
CA SER A 752 25.49 22.95 49.96
C SER A 752 25.49 21.50 49.43
N VAL A 753 25.48 21.30 48.12
CA VAL A 753 25.43 19.95 47.54
C VAL A 753 26.69 19.15 47.84
N ASN A 754 26.52 17.85 47.98
CA ASN A 754 27.59 16.88 48.15
C ASN A 754 27.17 15.59 47.45
N PHE A 755 27.82 15.27 46.32
CA PHE A 755 27.63 14.00 45.60
C PHE A 755 28.44 12.84 46.22
N GLY A 756 29.29 13.12 47.21
CA GLY A 756 30.19 12.16 47.85
C GLY A 756 31.50 11.93 47.08
N LYS A 757 32.51 11.36 47.76
CA LYS A 757 33.80 11.04 47.13
C LYS A 757 33.61 9.95 46.07
N ASN A 758 33.74 10.30 44.79
CA ASN A 758 33.74 9.35 43.70
C ASN A 758 35.15 8.76 43.43
N LYS A 759 35.20 7.70 42.61
CA LYS A 759 36.44 6.98 42.26
C LYS A 759 37.20 7.55 41.05
N PHE A 760 36.73 8.68 40.50
CA PHE A 760 37.16 9.25 39.21
C PHE A 760 37.59 10.71 39.32
N ASP A 761 37.70 11.24 40.54
CA ASP A 761 38.11 12.62 40.86
C ASP A 761 37.28 13.74 40.18
N ARG A 762 36.08 13.40 39.67
CA ARG A 762 35.14 14.35 39.05
C ARG A 762 34.54 15.29 40.10
N SER A 763 34.36 16.56 39.76
CA SER A 763 33.74 17.54 40.67
C SER A 763 32.20 17.46 40.68
N ASP A 764 31.53 17.93 41.75
CA ASP A 764 30.06 18.01 41.81
C ASP A 764 29.48 18.79 40.61
N LYS A 765 30.19 19.85 40.22
CA LYS A 765 29.93 20.67 39.03
C LYS A 765 29.93 19.85 37.73
N GLU A 766 30.91 18.96 37.56
CA GLU A 766 31.00 18.11 36.38
C GLU A 766 29.85 17.11 36.32
N ILE A 767 29.54 16.45 37.45
CA ILE A 767 28.43 15.49 37.54
C ILE A 767 27.09 16.17 37.22
N ARG A 768 26.86 17.39 37.73
CA ARG A 768 25.62 18.14 37.49
C ARG A 768 25.46 18.62 36.04
N LEU A 769 26.57 18.96 35.37
CA LEU A 769 26.56 19.62 34.06
C LEU A 769 26.75 18.66 32.88
N VAL A 770 26.86 17.34 33.11
CA VAL A 770 26.79 16.34 32.03
C VAL A 770 25.49 16.53 31.23
N GLY A 771 25.57 16.42 29.91
CA GLY A 771 24.44 16.62 29.00
C GLY A 771 24.08 18.09 28.71
N LYS A 772 24.70 19.07 29.38
CA LYS A 772 24.55 20.51 29.08
C LYS A 772 25.74 21.00 28.26
N GLU A 773 25.52 21.99 27.39
CA GLU A 773 26.56 22.63 26.57
C GLU A 773 26.54 24.16 26.70
N ASN A 774 27.72 24.76 26.87
CA ASN A 774 27.95 26.16 26.49
C ASN A 774 28.07 26.20 24.97
N ILE A 775 27.35 27.11 24.30
CA ILE A 775 27.26 27.15 22.84
C ILE A 775 27.70 28.52 22.35
N TYR A 776 28.54 28.53 21.31
CA TYR A 776 28.89 29.70 20.52
C TYR A 776 28.59 29.35 19.06
N GLN A 777 27.64 30.02 18.44
CA GLN A 777 27.23 29.75 17.07
C GLN A 777 27.20 31.05 16.25
N VAL A 778 27.78 30.99 15.06
CA VAL A 778 27.72 32.05 14.04
C VAL A 778 27.19 31.40 12.77
N THR A 779 26.03 31.85 12.30
CA THR A 779 25.49 31.49 11.00
C THR A 779 25.49 32.76 10.15
N ASP A 780 26.09 32.73 8.98
CA ASP A 780 26.14 33.88 8.07
C ASP A 780 25.68 33.47 6.68
N SER A 781 24.82 34.27 6.05
CA SER A 781 24.39 34.05 4.67
C SER A 781 24.57 35.31 3.84
N ILE A 782 25.26 35.17 2.71
CA ILE A 782 25.49 36.24 1.74
C ILE A 782 24.81 35.83 0.43
N LYS A 783 23.78 36.59 0.05
CA LYS A 783 23.11 36.46 -1.24
C LYS A 783 23.53 37.61 -2.16
N THR A 784 23.97 37.25 -3.36
CA THR A 784 24.43 38.17 -4.40
C THR A 784 23.74 37.85 -5.72
N THR A 785 23.12 38.84 -6.34
CA THR A 785 22.47 38.74 -7.65
C THR A 785 23.22 39.63 -8.63
N ILE A 786 23.67 39.07 -9.76
CA ILE A 786 24.32 39.80 -10.87
C ILE A 786 23.59 39.40 -12.17
N GLY A 787 22.78 40.31 -12.72
CA GLY A 787 21.92 40.03 -13.86
C GLY A 787 20.98 38.85 -13.60
N ASN A 788 21.17 37.78 -14.37
CA ASN A 788 20.45 36.51 -14.30
C ASN A 788 21.09 35.47 -13.36
N THR A 789 22.15 35.84 -12.64
CA THR A 789 22.95 34.94 -11.80
C THR A 789 22.68 35.21 -10.32
N GLU A 790 22.19 34.20 -9.60
CA GLU A 790 21.98 34.23 -8.15
C GLU A 790 23.05 33.35 -7.46
N THR A 791 23.85 33.94 -6.58
CA THR A 791 24.81 33.23 -5.72
C THR A 791 24.38 33.39 -4.26
N THR A 792 24.26 32.28 -3.53
CA THR A 792 24.04 32.28 -2.08
C THR A 792 25.13 31.46 -1.42
N TYR A 793 25.98 32.09 -0.61
CA TYR A 793 26.91 31.40 0.28
C TYR A 793 26.35 31.43 1.70
N THR A 794 26.37 30.29 2.38
CA THR A 794 25.96 30.16 3.77
C THR A 794 27.02 29.37 4.54
N ILE A 795 27.40 29.87 5.71
CA ILE A 795 28.25 29.18 6.68
C ILE A 795 27.54 29.11 8.02
N ASP A 796 27.59 27.96 8.68
CA ASP A 796 27.19 27.78 10.08
C ASP A 796 28.36 27.17 10.86
N TYR A 797 28.87 27.89 11.86
CA TYR A 797 29.90 27.42 12.77
C TYR A 797 29.33 27.37 14.18
N LYS A 798 29.24 26.18 14.77
CA LYS A 798 28.82 25.97 16.16
C LYS A 798 29.91 25.27 16.96
N ARG A 799 30.34 25.89 18.06
CA ARG A 799 31.24 25.33 19.08
C ARG A 799 30.48 25.02 20.36
N GLY A 800 30.54 23.78 20.81
CA GLY A 800 30.01 23.30 22.08
C GLY A 800 31.13 22.99 23.08
N GLU A 801 30.96 23.44 24.32
CA GLU A 801 31.87 23.16 25.45
C GLU A 801 31.10 22.60 26.64
N ASN A 802 31.68 21.63 27.34
CA ASN A 802 31.16 21.13 28.61
C ASN A 802 31.26 22.23 29.68
N PRO A 803 30.14 22.70 30.28
CA PRO A 803 30.19 23.81 31.24
C PRO A 803 30.95 23.49 32.53
N GLY A 804 31.08 22.21 32.88
CA GLY A 804 31.84 21.71 34.02
C GLY A 804 33.35 21.90 33.83
N THR A 805 33.92 21.20 32.84
CA THR A 805 35.36 21.14 32.59
C THR A 805 35.90 22.26 31.69
N LYS A 806 35.04 22.92 30.89
CA LYS A 806 35.40 23.79 29.75
C LYS A 806 36.08 23.06 28.58
N ASN A 807 36.13 21.73 28.62
CA ASN A 807 36.57 20.91 27.49
C ASN A 807 35.60 21.05 26.31
N LEU A 808 36.07 20.84 25.08
CA LEU A 808 35.17 20.74 23.92
C LEU A 808 34.26 19.53 24.10
N SER A 809 32.99 19.69 23.77
CA SER A 809 32.01 18.61 23.63
C SER A 809 31.66 18.36 22.15
N SER A 810 31.49 19.45 21.38
CA SER A 810 31.16 19.39 19.96
C SER A 810 31.76 20.55 19.15
N GLN A 811 32.06 20.31 17.88
CA GLN A 811 32.35 21.34 16.89
C GLN A 811 31.67 20.97 15.57
N LEU A 812 30.68 21.77 15.16
CA LEU A 812 29.98 21.65 13.90
C LEU A 812 30.40 22.80 12.98
N VAL A 813 30.68 22.47 11.72
CA VAL A 813 30.82 23.43 10.63
C VAL A 813 29.95 22.93 9.49
N ASP A 814 29.01 23.73 8.98
CA ASP A 814 28.29 23.49 7.74
C ASP A 814 28.52 24.65 6.77
N ASN A 815 28.70 24.34 5.50
CA ASN A 815 28.97 25.31 4.43
C ASN A 815 28.18 24.91 3.20
N LYS A 816 27.49 25.89 2.60
CA LYS A 816 26.73 25.71 1.38
C LYS A 816 27.01 26.86 0.43
N LEU A 817 27.27 26.53 -0.84
CA LEU A 817 27.31 27.50 -1.93
C LEU A 817 26.29 27.07 -2.98
N ASP A 818 25.22 27.82 -3.13
CA ASP A 818 24.29 27.71 -4.25
C ASP A 818 24.65 28.78 -5.29
N LEU A 819 24.89 28.37 -6.53
CA LEU A 819 25.00 29.23 -7.70
C LEU A 819 23.89 28.83 -8.67
N LYS A 820 23.12 29.79 -9.18
CA LYS A 820 22.12 29.59 -10.24
C LYS A 820 22.34 30.60 -11.36
N ILE A 821 22.15 30.17 -12.60
CA ILE A 821 22.24 31.02 -13.80
C ILE A 821 21.02 30.70 -14.69
N ASP A 822 20.26 31.74 -15.07
CA ASP A 822 19.10 31.65 -15.97
C ASP A 822 17.98 30.67 -15.54
N ASP A 823 17.94 30.25 -14.26
CA ASP A 823 17.15 29.11 -13.75
C ASP A 823 17.35 27.78 -14.52
N LYS A 824 18.35 27.71 -15.41
CA LYS A 824 18.69 26.56 -16.27
C LYS A 824 19.96 25.84 -15.84
N GLN A 825 20.84 26.52 -15.13
CA GLN A 825 22.08 25.96 -14.61
C GLN A 825 22.16 26.23 -13.12
N SER A 826 22.63 25.25 -12.34
CA SER A 826 22.98 25.50 -10.95
C SER A 826 24.08 24.59 -10.44
N VAL A 827 24.93 25.13 -9.56
CA VAL A 827 25.94 24.38 -8.80
C VAL A 827 25.56 24.51 -7.32
N VAL A 828 25.49 23.39 -6.60
CA VAL A 828 25.31 23.37 -5.15
C VAL A 828 26.49 22.62 -4.53
N LEU A 829 27.42 23.34 -3.92
CA LEU A 829 28.49 22.76 -3.10
C LEU A 829 28.02 22.67 -1.65
N LYS A 830 28.32 21.56 -0.98
CA LYS A 830 28.04 21.33 0.44
C LYS A 830 29.27 20.78 1.15
N TYR A 831 29.57 21.28 2.35
CA TYR A 831 30.59 20.72 3.24
C TYR A 831 30.18 20.88 4.71
N GLY A 832 29.83 19.77 5.33
CA GLY A 832 29.57 19.63 6.75
C GLY A 832 30.62 18.76 7.45
N GLU A 833 31.09 19.18 8.62
CA GLU A 833 31.90 18.39 9.56
C GLU A 833 31.37 18.58 10.99
N ASP A 834 31.03 17.49 11.67
CA ASP A 834 30.62 17.46 13.09
C ASP A 834 31.59 16.58 13.88
N LYS A 835 32.38 17.20 14.75
CA LYS A 835 33.33 16.55 15.66
C LYS A 835 32.71 16.44 17.04
N LYS A 836 32.68 15.24 17.61
CA LYS A 836 32.38 14.98 19.03
C LYS A 836 33.66 14.72 19.79
N TYR A 837 33.67 15.14 21.05
CA TYR A 837 34.83 15.10 21.93
C TYR A 837 34.48 14.40 23.25
N THR A 838 35.47 13.78 23.87
CA THR A 838 35.37 13.12 25.17
C THR A 838 36.61 13.36 26.01
N ASP A 839 36.46 13.31 27.33
CA ASP A 839 37.53 13.37 28.34
C ASP A 839 37.52 12.12 29.25
N MET A 840 36.90 11.03 28.78
CA MET A 840 36.78 9.74 29.49
C MET A 840 38.01 8.83 29.32
N THR A 841 39.21 9.42 29.37
CA THR A 841 40.50 8.71 29.28
C THR A 841 41.16 8.55 30.66
N LYS A 842 42.19 7.71 30.74
CA LYS A 842 43.01 7.49 31.96
C LYS A 842 43.54 8.80 32.54
N ASP A 843 43.98 9.72 31.69
CA ASP A 843 44.56 11.03 32.07
C ASP A 843 43.58 12.22 31.92
N HIS A 844 42.29 11.97 31.65
CA HIS A 844 41.25 13.00 31.38
C HIS A 844 41.55 13.97 30.22
N GLU A 845 42.40 13.57 29.27
CA GLU A 845 42.69 14.34 28.06
C GLU A 845 41.44 14.49 27.17
N ASN A 846 41.12 15.73 26.78
CA ASN A 846 40.04 16.01 25.86
C ASN A 846 40.44 15.70 24.42
N TYR A 847 39.85 14.68 23.81
CA TYR A 847 40.14 14.26 22.44
C TYR A 847 38.88 14.04 21.61
N ASN A 848 39.01 14.19 20.29
CA ASN A 848 37.96 13.91 19.31
C ASN A 848 37.80 12.40 19.12
N ASN A 849 36.67 11.85 19.56
CA ASN A 849 36.34 10.43 19.46
C ASN A 849 35.45 10.07 18.26
N PHE A 850 34.66 11.02 17.74
CA PHE A 850 33.85 10.83 16.52
C PHE A 850 33.94 12.06 15.62
N THR A 851 34.17 11.87 14.32
CA THR A 851 34.03 12.92 13.31
C THR A 851 33.14 12.44 12.18
N PHE A 852 31.96 13.05 12.08
CA PHE A 852 31.05 12.89 10.96
C PHE A 852 31.37 13.95 9.90
N ARG A 853 31.36 13.57 8.63
CA ARG A 853 31.45 14.52 7.50
C ARG A 853 30.45 14.17 6.43
N ASN A 854 29.83 15.19 5.85
CA ASN A 854 29.02 15.08 4.65
C ASN A 854 29.44 16.19 3.69
N TYR A 855 29.92 15.87 2.51
CA TYR A 855 30.29 16.88 1.51
C TYR A 855 29.99 16.40 0.10
N GLY A 856 29.72 17.34 -0.81
CA GLY A 856 29.31 17.00 -2.15
C GLY A 856 29.11 18.19 -3.08
N ILE A 857 28.82 17.87 -4.32
CA ILE A 857 28.44 18.78 -5.40
C ILE A 857 27.21 18.21 -6.11
N ASP A 858 26.17 19.02 -6.25
CA ASP A 858 25.11 18.81 -7.24
C ASP A 858 25.31 19.85 -8.36
N TYR A 859 25.44 19.42 -9.60
CA TYR A 859 25.57 20.29 -10.77
C TYR A 859 24.46 19.99 -11.78
N TYR A 860 23.68 21.01 -12.10
CA TYR A 860 22.60 20.99 -13.06
C TYR A 860 23.00 21.86 -14.25
N ILE A 861 22.89 21.34 -15.47
CA ILE A 861 23.05 22.09 -16.71
C ILE A 861 21.99 21.62 -17.71
N GLU A 862 20.99 22.47 -17.93
CA GLU A 862 19.80 22.16 -18.73
C GLU A 862 19.13 20.85 -18.27
N ASN A 863 19.23 19.79 -19.07
CA ASN A 863 18.63 18.50 -18.77
C ASN A 863 19.59 17.51 -18.07
N HIS A 864 20.85 17.90 -17.85
CA HIS A 864 21.84 17.09 -17.16
C HIS A 864 21.89 17.42 -15.66
N LYS A 865 22.03 16.38 -14.84
CA LYS A 865 22.35 16.48 -13.41
C LYS A 865 23.52 15.56 -13.11
N LEU A 866 24.61 16.09 -12.58
CA LEU A 866 25.72 15.35 -11.99
C LEU A 866 25.71 15.58 -10.48
N SER A 867 25.67 14.50 -9.70
CA SER A 867 25.75 14.54 -8.24
C SER A 867 26.94 13.72 -7.76
N TYR A 868 27.70 14.26 -6.81
CA TYR A 868 28.70 13.54 -6.03
C TYR A 868 28.51 13.87 -4.56
N SER A 869 28.49 12.86 -3.70
CA SER A 869 28.44 13.03 -2.25
C SER A 869 29.33 12.02 -1.53
N VAL A 870 29.85 12.45 -0.37
CA VAL A 870 30.62 11.61 0.54
C VAL A 870 30.07 11.77 1.94
N ASN A 871 29.64 10.66 2.53
CA ASN A 871 29.37 10.57 3.95
C ASN A 871 30.52 9.80 4.61
N SER A 872 31.08 10.28 5.73
CA SER A 872 32.14 9.56 6.45
C SER A 872 32.01 9.67 7.95
N ILE A 873 32.40 8.61 8.65
CA ILE A 873 32.50 8.55 10.12
C ILE A 873 33.91 8.07 10.46
N ASP A 874 34.76 8.94 10.98
CA ASP A 874 36.01 8.54 11.63
C ASP A 874 35.73 8.38 13.13
N SER A 875 36.06 7.22 13.73
CA SER A 875 35.98 7.02 15.19
C SER A 875 37.33 6.65 15.79
N LYS A 876 37.55 7.02 17.06
CA LYS A 876 38.77 6.71 17.82
C LYS A 876 38.42 6.31 19.24
N ILE A 877 38.84 5.11 19.64
CA ILE A 877 38.87 4.65 21.03
C ILE A 877 40.32 4.72 21.48
N TRP A 878 40.62 5.47 22.54
CA TRP A 878 41.99 5.73 22.96
C TRP A 878 42.13 5.92 24.46
N ASP A 879 43.03 5.15 25.07
CA ASP A 879 43.45 5.18 26.48
C ASP A 879 42.27 5.38 27.45
N ILE A 880 41.20 4.61 27.22
CA ILE A 880 39.97 4.64 28.00
C ILE A 880 40.24 4.17 29.43
N ASP A 881 39.65 4.86 30.41
CA ASP A 881 39.76 4.48 31.81
C ASP A 881 39.08 3.12 32.08
N SER A 882 39.85 2.12 32.54
CA SER A 882 39.34 0.79 32.87
C SER A 882 38.41 0.80 34.08
N ARG A 883 38.48 1.83 34.95
CA ARG A 883 37.50 2.05 36.03
C ARG A 883 36.07 2.21 35.47
N LEU A 884 35.89 2.82 34.29
CA LEU A 884 34.58 2.95 33.62
C LEU A 884 34.06 1.61 33.08
N ASN A 885 34.95 0.68 32.76
CA ASN A 885 34.65 -0.57 32.05
C ASN A 885 34.73 -1.78 33.01
N TYR A 886 34.30 -1.61 34.25
CA TYR A 886 34.31 -2.65 35.31
C TYR A 886 35.67 -3.30 35.55
N GLY A 887 36.76 -2.55 35.37
CA GLY A 887 38.14 -3.03 35.51
C GLY A 887 38.72 -3.70 34.27
N GLN A 888 37.99 -3.73 33.15
CA GLN A 888 38.50 -4.23 31.87
C GLN A 888 39.27 -3.11 31.14
N ASP A 889 40.50 -3.39 30.69
CA ASP A 889 41.18 -2.55 29.72
C ASP A 889 40.49 -2.70 28.34
N ILE A 890 40.18 -1.58 27.71
CA ILE A 890 39.58 -1.50 26.38
C ILE A 890 40.71 -1.33 25.34
N ASP A 891 40.60 -2.01 24.20
CA ASP A 891 41.62 -1.93 23.16
C ASP A 891 41.61 -0.55 22.47
N ASN A 892 42.80 0.02 22.24
CA ASN A 892 42.95 1.25 21.47
C ASN A 892 42.64 0.95 20.00
N THR A 893 41.60 1.56 19.45
CA THR A 893 41.13 1.28 18.09
C THR A 893 40.82 2.55 17.30
N LYS A 894 40.86 2.43 15.97
CA LYS A 894 40.39 3.48 15.05
C LYS A 894 39.53 2.85 13.96
N GLU A 895 38.33 3.40 13.77
CA GLU A 895 37.40 3.03 12.71
C GLU A 895 37.36 4.16 11.67
N LYS A 896 37.27 3.80 10.39
CA LYS A 896 37.07 4.74 9.29
C LYS A 896 36.00 4.20 8.35
N ILE A 897 34.86 4.86 8.35
CA ILE A 897 33.72 4.57 7.48
C ILE A 897 33.64 5.65 6.41
N LYS A 898 33.43 5.25 5.15
CA LYS A 898 33.12 6.17 4.04
C LYS A 898 32.13 5.56 3.08
N LEU A 899 31.09 6.31 2.74
CA LEU A 899 30.25 6.11 1.57
C LEU A 899 30.55 7.21 0.56
N HIS A 900 31.07 6.85 -0.60
CA HIS A 900 31.10 7.71 -1.78
C HIS A 900 29.91 7.35 -2.68
N THR A 901 29.17 8.34 -3.17
CA THR A 901 28.10 8.15 -4.15
C THR A 901 28.27 9.15 -5.28
N TYR A 902 28.20 8.64 -6.51
CA TYR A 902 28.23 9.40 -7.76
C TYR A 902 26.94 9.05 -8.51
N ALA A 903 26.27 10.06 -9.07
CA ALA A 903 25.10 9.85 -9.92
C ALA A 903 25.13 10.84 -11.08
N TYR A 904 24.70 10.39 -12.25
CA TYR A 904 24.49 11.20 -13.43
C TYR A 904 23.09 10.89 -13.97
N GLU A 905 22.26 11.91 -14.13
CA GLU A 905 20.94 11.83 -14.74
C GLU A 905 20.92 12.75 -15.97
N TYR A 906 20.37 12.25 -17.08
CA TYR A 906 20.12 13.04 -18.29
C TYR A 906 18.67 12.86 -18.73
N LYS A 907 17.95 13.97 -18.84
CA LYS A 907 16.56 14.00 -19.32
C LYS A 907 16.51 14.42 -20.78
N PHE A 908 15.56 13.88 -21.55
CA PHE A 908 15.36 14.31 -22.94
C PHE A 908 13.93 14.04 -23.37
N GLY A 909 13.09 15.08 -23.30
CA GLY A 909 11.64 14.90 -23.30
C GLY A 909 11.23 14.14 -22.04
N ASP A 910 10.39 13.11 -22.21
CA ASP A 910 9.94 12.25 -21.12
C ASP A 910 11.03 11.27 -20.64
N ASN A 911 12.03 11.01 -21.49
CA ASN A 911 13.06 9.99 -21.27
C ASN A 911 14.08 10.41 -20.21
N ARG A 912 14.62 9.43 -19.46
CA ARG A 912 15.65 9.64 -18.43
C ARG A 912 16.69 8.54 -18.46
N LEU A 913 17.95 8.89 -18.68
CA LEU A 913 19.10 8.00 -18.47
C LEU A 913 19.73 8.29 -17.11
N GLY A 914 19.86 7.27 -16.27
CA GLY A 914 20.56 7.33 -14.99
C GLY A 914 21.79 6.43 -14.99
N LEU A 915 22.90 6.93 -14.47
CA LEU A 915 24.10 6.17 -14.12
C LEU A 915 24.40 6.43 -12.65
N ASP A 916 24.58 5.39 -11.85
CA ASP A 916 24.94 5.53 -10.44
C ASP A 916 26.12 4.63 -10.06
N TYR A 917 26.94 5.11 -9.13
CA TYR A 917 28.03 4.35 -8.53
C TYR A 917 28.14 4.70 -7.06
N SER A 918 28.10 3.70 -6.19
CA SER A 918 28.33 3.87 -4.75
C SER A 918 29.42 2.94 -4.25
N GLU A 919 30.31 3.44 -3.39
CA GLU A 919 31.33 2.67 -2.68
C GLU A 919 31.22 2.93 -1.18
N GLY A 920 30.77 1.91 -0.44
CA GLY A 920 30.78 1.86 1.03
C GLY A 920 32.04 1.14 1.52
N THR A 921 32.74 1.73 2.48
CA THR A 921 33.91 1.14 3.12
C THR A 921 33.84 1.30 4.64
N ASP A 922 34.30 0.28 5.35
CA ASP A 922 34.44 0.28 6.81
C ASP A 922 35.75 -0.43 7.17
N ARG A 923 36.64 0.27 7.87
CA ARG A 923 37.93 -0.26 8.29
C ARG A 923 38.20 0.01 9.75
N ARG A 924 38.37 -1.05 10.53
CA ARG A 924 38.70 -1.00 11.97
C ARG A 924 40.07 -1.59 12.23
N HIS A 925 40.98 -0.79 12.77
CA HIS A 925 42.29 -1.25 13.24
C HIS A 925 42.39 -1.17 14.76
N ASN A 926 42.86 -2.25 15.37
CA ASN A 926 43.13 -2.38 16.79
C ASN A 926 44.64 -2.28 17.01
N TYR A 927 45.06 -1.20 17.66
CA TYR A 927 46.46 -0.85 17.90
C TYR A 927 47.05 -1.64 19.08
N THR A 928 46.26 -1.96 20.12
CA THR A 928 46.72 -2.81 21.24
C THR A 928 47.18 -4.18 20.74
N LEU A 929 46.42 -4.78 19.82
CA LEU A 929 46.68 -6.09 19.23
C LEU A 929 47.36 -6.01 17.84
N SER A 930 47.66 -4.79 17.36
CA SER A 930 48.27 -4.50 16.04
C SER A 930 47.64 -5.27 14.87
N LYS A 931 46.30 -5.36 14.85
CA LYS A 931 45.51 -6.16 13.90
C LYS A 931 44.40 -5.34 13.23
N GLU A 932 44.05 -5.70 12.01
CA GLU A 932 42.82 -5.22 11.36
C GLU A 932 41.65 -6.15 11.76
N GLU A 933 40.60 -5.60 12.36
CA GLU A 933 39.44 -6.33 12.88
C GLU A 933 38.29 -6.43 11.89
N LEU A 934 38.17 -5.43 11.00
CA LEU A 934 37.11 -5.31 10.00
C LEU A 934 37.66 -4.56 8.78
N ASN A 935 37.41 -5.03 7.56
CA ASN A 935 37.78 -4.34 6.33
C ASN A 935 36.77 -4.64 5.21
N VAL A 936 35.60 -3.99 5.31
CA VAL A 936 34.51 -4.10 4.33
C VAL A 936 34.74 -3.10 3.19
N LYS A 937 34.50 -3.54 1.95
CA LYS A 937 34.44 -2.67 0.76
C LYS A 937 33.33 -3.14 -0.17
N ASN A 938 32.17 -2.52 -0.05
CA ASN A 938 30.99 -2.82 -0.85
C ASN A 938 30.84 -1.77 -1.97
N ARG A 939 30.52 -2.21 -3.18
CA ARG A 939 30.38 -1.34 -4.36
C ARG A 939 29.13 -1.70 -5.14
N ILE A 940 28.42 -0.69 -5.63
CA ILE A 940 27.25 -0.84 -6.52
C ILE A 940 27.50 0.03 -7.74
N TYR A 941 27.34 -0.55 -8.93
CA TYR A 941 27.30 0.14 -10.21
C TYR A 941 25.90 -0.03 -10.78
N GLY A 942 25.17 1.07 -11.02
CA GLY A 942 23.82 1.07 -11.56
C GLY A 942 23.73 1.78 -12.90
N VAL A 943 22.92 1.23 -13.79
CA VAL A 943 22.47 1.88 -15.03
C VAL A 943 20.95 1.75 -15.08
N SER A 944 20.25 2.87 -15.23
CA SER A 944 18.81 2.91 -15.45
C SER A 944 18.46 3.70 -16.69
N PHE A 945 17.42 3.29 -17.40
CA PHE A 945 16.90 4.02 -18.55
C PHE A 945 15.37 3.94 -18.56
N LEU A 946 14.74 5.11 -18.56
CA LEU A 946 13.31 5.29 -18.78
C LEU A 946 13.11 5.88 -20.18
N ASP A 947 12.36 5.19 -21.02
CA ASP A 947 11.98 5.62 -22.38
C ASP A 947 10.46 5.73 -22.48
N GLY A 948 9.98 6.98 -22.61
CA GLY A 948 8.58 7.39 -22.67
C GLY A 948 8.01 7.96 -21.35
N GLY A 949 6.84 8.60 -21.45
CA GLY A 949 6.11 9.23 -20.34
C GLY A 949 4.81 8.49 -19.97
N ASP A 950 3.88 9.19 -19.31
CA ASP A 950 2.67 8.64 -18.66
C ASP A 950 1.84 7.62 -19.47
N GLU A 951 1.93 7.65 -20.80
CA GLU A 951 1.18 6.75 -21.68
C GLU A 951 1.95 5.52 -22.19
N VAL A 952 3.29 5.54 -22.30
CA VAL A 952 4.11 4.34 -22.61
C VAL A 952 5.45 4.47 -21.93
N GLU A 953 5.82 3.45 -21.18
CA GLU A 953 7.05 3.43 -20.37
C GLU A 953 7.83 2.16 -20.70
N ASN A 954 9.10 2.30 -21.09
CA ASN A 954 10.09 1.24 -20.98
C ASN A 954 11.02 1.63 -19.83
N HIS A 955 11.11 0.81 -18.79
CA HIS A 955 12.06 0.99 -17.70
C HIS A 955 13.06 -0.16 -17.69
N TYR A 956 14.33 0.16 -17.93
CA TYR A 956 15.47 -0.75 -17.82
C TYR A 956 16.25 -0.38 -16.57
N ARG A 957 16.69 -1.38 -15.79
CA ARG A 957 17.69 -1.16 -14.74
C ARG A 957 18.60 -2.38 -14.59
N ALA A 958 19.90 -2.14 -14.67
CA ALA A 958 20.95 -3.13 -14.40
C ALA A 958 21.75 -2.69 -13.17
N THR A 959 22.10 -3.63 -12.28
CA THR A 959 23.11 -3.40 -11.24
C THR A 959 24.21 -4.45 -11.30
N TYR A 960 25.44 -4.02 -10.99
CA TYR A 960 26.52 -4.91 -10.60
C TYR A 960 26.98 -4.50 -9.21
N GLU A 961 26.89 -5.44 -8.27
CA GLU A 961 27.14 -5.23 -6.85
C GLU A 961 28.26 -6.16 -6.42
N ILE A 962 29.19 -5.65 -5.63
CA ILE A 962 30.37 -6.34 -5.13
C ILE A 962 30.37 -6.15 -3.62
N TYR A 963 30.26 -7.25 -2.87
CA TYR A 963 30.33 -7.27 -1.42
C TYR A 963 31.66 -7.94 -1.01
N GLU A 964 32.60 -7.19 -0.45
CA GLU A 964 33.94 -7.70 -0.10
C GLU A 964 34.28 -7.50 1.38
N HIS A 965 34.49 -8.62 2.08
CA HIS A 965 35.25 -8.67 3.34
C HIS A 965 36.73 -8.96 3.04
N LYS A 966 37.64 -8.29 3.76
CA LYS A 966 39.10 -8.34 3.52
C LYS A 966 39.91 -8.59 4.79
N GLU A 967 39.27 -8.58 5.95
CA GLU A 967 39.86 -8.93 7.23
C GLU A 967 40.38 -10.38 7.27
N LYS A 968 41.36 -10.61 8.14
CA LYS A 968 41.98 -11.91 8.37
C LYS A 968 41.83 -12.32 9.82
N ILE A 969 41.10 -13.41 10.06
CA ILE A 969 40.90 -13.96 11.41
C ILE A 969 41.84 -15.16 11.55
N GLU A 970 42.80 -15.08 12.48
CA GLU A 970 43.82 -16.12 12.73
C GLU A 970 44.60 -16.55 11.46
N GLY A 971 44.86 -15.61 10.55
CA GLY A 971 45.55 -15.87 9.28
C GLY A 971 44.68 -16.49 8.18
N ILE A 972 43.38 -16.70 8.42
CA ILE A 972 42.41 -17.19 7.42
C ILE A 972 41.65 -15.99 6.84
N ASN A 973 41.59 -15.91 5.50
CA ASN A 973 40.76 -14.93 4.80
C ASN A 973 39.27 -15.35 4.89
N TYR A 974 38.39 -14.48 5.36
CA TYR A 974 36.95 -14.76 5.53
C TYR A 974 36.14 -14.61 4.22
N ASN A 975 36.68 -15.16 3.11
CA ASN A 975 36.13 -15.03 1.75
C ASN A 975 34.72 -15.63 1.57
N ASN A 976 34.19 -16.35 2.55
CA ASN A 976 32.91 -17.07 2.45
C ASN A 976 31.68 -16.15 2.48
N LYS A 977 31.84 -14.88 2.88
CA LYS A 977 30.79 -13.84 2.85
C LYS A 977 30.83 -12.99 1.60
N ASN A 978 32.00 -12.92 0.95
CA ASN A 978 32.17 -12.15 -0.27
C ASN A 978 31.28 -12.71 -1.37
N SER A 979 30.52 -11.82 -2.00
CA SER A 979 29.64 -12.17 -3.11
C SER A 979 29.60 -11.03 -4.14
N ASP A 980 29.46 -11.41 -5.42
CA ASP A 980 29.11 -10.46 -6.46
C ASP A 980 27.69 -10.76 -6.93
N ILE A 981 26.87 -9.73 -7.09
CA ILE A 981 25.49 -9.83 -7.59
C ILE A 981 25.39 -9.05 -8.90
N ILE A 982 24.91 -9.71 -9.96
CA ILE A 982 24.49 -9.05 -11.19
C ILE A 982 22.97 -9.10 -11.20
N SER A 983 22.31 -7.94 -11.26
CA SER A 983 20.87 -7.85 -11.48
C SER A 983 20.54 -7.15 -12.79
N PHE A 984 19.46 -7.57 -13.45
CA PHE A 984 18.86 -6.86 -14.57
C PHE A 984 17.34 -6.95 -14.47
N SER A 985 16.70 -5.83 -14.75
CA SER A 985 15.26 -5.69 -14.83
C SER A 985 14.87 -4.88 -16.06
N TYR A 986 13.79 -5.28 -16.71
CA TYR A 986 13.15 -4.58 -17.82
C TYR A 986 11.65 -4.67 -17.64
N GLU A 987 10.96 -3.54 -17.79
CA GLU A 987 9.51 -3.45 -17.80
C GLU A 987 9.06 -2.56 -18.96
N TYR A 988 8.20 -3.08 -19.84
CA TYR A 988 7.47 -2.33 -20.85
C TYR A 988 5.99 -2.26 -20.48
N LYS A 989 5.43 -1.06 -20.52
CA LYS A 989 4.01 -0.77 -20.28
C LYS A 989 3.47 0.07 -21.43
N ASP A 990 2.60 -0.50 -22.27
CA ASP A 990 1.86 0.27 -23.27
C ASP A 990 0.47 0.65 -22.75
N ARG A 991 0.28 1.92 -22.33
CA ARG A 991 -0.99 2.48 -21.87
C ARG A 991 -1.68 3.35 -22.95
N ARG A 992 -1.05 3.53 -24.13
CA ARG A 992 -1.63 4.27 -25.28
C ARG A 992 -2.62 3.38 -26.02
N PHE A 993 -3.85 3.84 -26.16
CA PHE A 993 -4.77 3.27 -27.14
C PHE A 993 -5.18 4.40 -28.09
N SER A 994 -4.75 4.32 -29.36
CA SER A 994 -5.10 5.29 -30.40
C SER A 994 -6.62 5.33 -30.61
N LYS A 995 -7.14 6.35 -31.32
CA LYS A 995 -8.58 6.35 -31.62
C LYS A 995 -8.95 5.19 -32.54
N GLU A 996 -8.11 4.85 -33.52
CA GLU A 996 -8.26 3.69 -34.41
C GLU A 996 -8.03 2.36 -33.70
N GLU A 997 -7.17 2.31 -32.67
CA GLU A 997 -6.96 1.10 -31.85
C GLU A 997 -8.12 0.89 -30.88
N LEU A 998 -8.57 1.93 -30.16
CA LEU A 998 -9.80 1.89 -29.37
C LEU A 998 -11.00 1.60 -30.26
N GLN A 999 -11.03 2.12 -31.49
CA GLN A 999 -12.02 1.76 -32.49
C GLN A 999 -11.87 0.29 -32.86
N LYS A 1000 -10.70 -0.26 -33.23
CA LYS A 1000 -10.54 -1.70 -33.51
C LYS A 1000 -10.89 -2.61 -32.35
N TYR A 1001 -10.48 -2.26 -31.13
CA TYR A 1001 -10.95 -2.94 -29.93
C TYR A 1001 -12.46 -2.84 -29.84
N ALA A 1002 -13.06 -1.67 -30.06
CA ALA A 1002 -14.50 -1.46 -30.16
C ALA A 1002 -15.17 -2.04 -31.44
N GLU A 1003 -14.46 -2.40 -32.51
CA GLU A 1003 -14.99 -3.05 -33.71
C GLU A 1003 -15.15 -4.53 -33.42
N LEU A 1004 -14.15 -5.14 -32.79
CA LEU A 1004 -14.17 -6.50 -32.26
C LEU A 1004 -15.15 -6.62 -31.08
N GLU A 1005 -15.04 -5.69 -30.12
CA GLU A 1005 -15.83 -5.58 -28.89
C GLU A 1005 -17.17 -4.86 -29.11
N TYR A 1006 -17.53 -4.40 -30.32
CA TYR A 1006 -18.90 -3.96 -30.64
C TYR A 1006 -19.52 -4.56 -31.92
N ASN A 1007 -18.79 -5.41 -32.65
CA ASN A 1007 -19.13 -6.02 -33.95
C ASN A 1007 -19.76 -5.02 -34.92
N LYS A 1008 -19.01 -3.94 -35.15
CA LYS A 1008 -19.41 -2.70 -35.83
C LYS A 1008 -18.22 -2.22 -36.66
N ASP A 1009 -18.48 -1.58 -37.80
CA ASP A 1009 -17.45 -0.90 -38.59
C ASP A 1009 -16.95 0.37 -37.89
N SER A 1010 -15.70 0.81 -38.18
CA SER A 1010 -15.02 1.94 -37.53
C SER A 1010 -15.85 3.22 -37.45
N THR A 1011 -16.67 3.44 -38.48
CA THR A 1011 -17.53 4.60 -38.73
C THR A 1011 -18.85 4.56 -37.96
N SER A 1012 -19.20 3.41 -37.37
CA SER A 1012 -20.48 3.15 -36.67
C SER A 1012 -20.36 3.05 -35.15
N LEU A 1013 -19.15 3.27 -34.63
CA LEU A 1013 -18.82 3.25 -33.20
C LEU A 1013 -19.10 4.58 -32.52
N THR A 1014 -19.75 4.53 -31.35
CA THR A 1014 -20.05 5.74 -30.57
C THR A 1014 -18.88 6.18 -29.69
N PRO A 1015 -18.77 7.49 -29.36
CA PRO A 1015 -17.78 7.98 -28.41
C PRO A 1015 -17.87 7.33 -27.02
N GLN A 1016 -19.07 7.01 -26.52
CA GLN A 1016 -19.23 6.30 -25.25
C GLN A 1016 -18.71 4.86 -25.29
N GLU A 1017 -18.90 4.13 -26.39
CA GLU A 1017 -18.33 2.79 -26.61
C GLU A 1017 -16.79 2.85 -26.53
N ILE A 1018 -16.17 3.76 -27.30
CA ILE A 1018 -14.71 3.99 -27.33
C ILE A 1018 -14.16 4.42 -25.95
N TYR A 1019 -14.88 5.28 -25.23
CA TYR A 1019 -14.49 5.73 -23.89
C TYR A 1019 -14.58 4.60 -22.85
N ARG A 1020 -15.56 3.71 -22.97
CA ARG A 1020 -15.75 2.58 -22.05
C ARG A 1020 -14.63 1.55 -22.15
N ILE A 1021 -14.12 1.28 -23.35
CA ILE A 1021 -12.93 0.47 -23.56
C ILE A 1021 -11.73 1.08 -22.81
N ARG A 1022 -11.52 2.40 -22.93
CA ARG A 1022 -10.41 3.11 -22.28
C ARG A 1022 -10.44 3.04 -20.73
N ASP A 1023 -11.62 3.08 -20.13
CA ASP A 1023 -11.80 3.08 -18.66
C ASP A 1023 -11.47 1.71 -18.03
N ILE A 1024 -11.88 0.62 -18.70
CA ILE A 1024 -11.54 -0.77 -18.29
C ILE A 1024 -10.02 -0.98 -18.28
N LEU A 1025 -9.31 -0.36 -19.22
CA LEU A 1025 -7.88 -0.56 -19.46
C LEU A 1025 -6.97 0.35 -18.58
N ARG A 1026 -7.54 1.18 -17.70
CA ARG A 1026 -6.79 2.15 -16.86
C ARG A 1026 -6.88 1.92 -15.34
N ASN A 1027 -7.84 1.13 -14.84
CA ASN A 1027 -8.07 1.02 -13.39
C ASN A 1027 -7.06 0.08 -12.68
N ARG A 1028 -5.97 0.64 -12.12
CA ARG A 1028 -5.09 -0.06 -11.16
C ARG A 1028 -4.60 0.76 -9.96
N GLU A 1029 -4.72 2.09 -9.97
CA GLU A 1029 -4.19 2.94 -8.89
C GLU A 1029 -4.93 2.81 -7.54
N ARG A 1030 -6.16 2.27 -7.56
CA ARG A 1030 -6.97 2.05 -6.34
C ARG A 1030 -6.47 0.88 -5.47
N ASN A 1031 -5.62 -0.01 -5.99
CA ASN A 1031 -5.26 -1.28 -5.35
C ASN A 1031 -4.22 -1.16 -4.20
N SER A 1032 -3.97 0.05 -3.67
CA SER A 1032 -2.97 0.28 -2.60
C SER A 1032 -3.54 0.21 -1.18
N ILE A 1033 -4.87 0.23 -1.02
CA ILE A 1033 -5.54 0.34 0.30
C ILE A 1033 -6.23 -0.97 0.68
N ASP A 1034 -6.71 -1.74 -0.31
CA ASP A 1034 -7.33 -3.04 -0.07
C ASP A 1034 -6.34 -4.16 0.22
N PHE A 1035 -6.83 -5.17 0.96
CA PHE A 1035 -6.11 -6.40 1.18
C PHE A 1035 -6.20 -7.34 -0.03
N LYS A 1036 -5.05 -7.88 -0.43
CA LYS A 1036 -4.90 -8.91 -1.47
C LYS A 1036 -5.31 -10.30 -0.94
N LEU A 1037 -6.60 -10.48 -0.71
CA LEU A 1037 -7.15 -11.67 -0.03
C LEU A 1037 -7.30 -12.90 -0.93
N ASN A 1038 -7.44 -12.68 -2.23
CA ASN A 1038 -7.61 -13.72 -3.25
C ASN A 1038 -6.43 -13.73 -4.25
N ASP A 1039 -5.44 -12.86 -4.04
CA ASP A 1039 -4.33 -12.60 -4.94
C ASP A 1039 -3.05 -13.19 -4.34
N ASN A 1040 -2.58 -14.32 -4.88
CA ASN A 1040 -1.15 -14.62 -4.79
C ASN A 1040 -0.38 -13.62 -5.69
N ILE A 1041 0.95 -13.52 -5.57
CA ILE A 1041 1.77 -12.66 -6.48
C ILE A 1041 1.55 -13.05 -7.96
N TYR A 1042 1.06 -14.26 -8.20
CA TYR A 1042 0.76 -14.84 -9.50
C TYR A 1042 -0.63 -14.49 -10.06
N SER A 1043 -1.55 -13.83 -9.34
CA SER A 1043 -2.82 -13.34 -9.91
C SER A 1043 -2.60 -12.20 -10.92
N GLN A 1044 -1.38 -11.66 -10.93
CA GLN A 1044 -0.86 -10.86 -12.04
C GLN A 1044 -0.91 -11.62 -13.39
N PHE A 1045 -1.01 -12.96 -13.41
CA PHE A 1045 -1.19 -13.81 -14.60
C PHE A 1045 -2.58 -13.75 -15.22
N ASP A 1046 -3.66 -13.74 -14.44
CA ASP A 1046 -5.01 -13.63 -15.03
C ASP A 1046 -5.21 -12.27 -15.72
N ASN A 1047 -4.50 -11.24 -15.24
CA ASN A 1047 -4.44 -9.92 -15.83
C ASN A 1047 -3.55 -9.82 -17.10
N ILE A 1048 -2.87 -10.90 -17.55
CA ILE A 1048 -1.98 -10.88 -18.73
C ILE A 1048 -2.79 -10.83 -20.06
N GLY A 1049 -4.12 -10.92 -20.01
CA GLY A 1049 -4.99 -10.70 -21.16
C GLY A 1049 -5.23 -9.22 -21.53
N ASP A 1050 -5.12 -8.31 -20.57
CA ASP A 1050 -5.85 -7.02 -20.63
C ASP A 1050 -4.98 -5.79 -20.88
N TYR A 1051 -3.66 -5.96 -20.94
CA TYR A 1051 -2.74 -4.91 -21.36
C TYR A 1051 -2.60 -4.94 -22.89
N LYS A 1052 -2.54 -3.76 -23.52
CA LYS A 1052 -2.22 -3.66 -24.96
C LYS A 1052 -0.96 -4.47 -25.26
N ARG A 1053 0.09 -4.17 -24.49
CA ARG A 1053 1.33 -4.93 -24.34
C ARG A 1053 1.92 -4.65 -22.97
N ASN A 1054 2.39 -5.68 -22.27
CA ASN A 1054 3.29 -5.54 -21.14
C ASN A 1054 4.33 -6.67 -21.18
N ILE A 1055 5.60 -6.30 -21.04
CA ILE A 1055 6.72 -7.24 -20.99
C ILE A 1055 7.48 -6.96 -19.69
N ARG A 1056 7.68 -7.97 -18.86
CA ARG A 1056 8.56 -7.87 -17.69
C ARG A 1056 9.62 -8.97 -17.76
N PHE A 1057 10.86 -8.59 -17.56
CA PHE A 1057 11.97 -9.51 -17.45
C PHE A 1057 12.80 -9.13 -16.24
N ASN A 1058 13.09 -10.06 -15.36
CA ASN A 1058 14.02 -9.90 -14.26
C ASN A 1058 15.01 -11.07 -14.21
N PHE A 1059 16.21 -10.76 -13.72
CA PHE A 1059 17.33 -11.66 -13.73
C PHE A 1059 18.29 -11.28 -12.62
N MET A 1060 18.73 -12.26 -11.83
CA MET A 1060 19.75 -12.08 -10.80
C MET A 1060 20.68 -13.29 -10.78
N LEU A 1061 21.99 -13.02 -10.74
CA LEU A 1061 23.05 -13.99 -10.48
C LEU A 1061 23.83 -13.55 -9.24
N GLN A 1062 23.99 -14.45 -8.28
CA GLN A 1062 24.85 -14.26 -7.11
C GLN A 1062 26.01 -15.26 -7.16
N LYS A 1063 27.25 -14.77 -7.15
CA LYS A 1063 28.49 -15.56 -7.15
C LYS A 1063 29.10 -15.60 -5.74
N ASN A 1064 29.43 -16.80 -5.26
CA ASN A 1064 30.27 -17.00 -4.08
C ASN A 1064 31.76 -16.83 -4.39
N ASP A 1065 32.42 -15.89 -3.74
CA ASP A 1065 33.80 -15.53 -4.05
C ASP A 1065 34.83 -16.55 -3.54
N ALA A 1066 34.57 -17.21 -2.40
CA ALA A 1066 35.40 -18.30 -1.89
C ALA A 1066 35.38 -19.53 -2.80
N ARG A 1067 34.25 -19.79 -3.48
CA ARG A 1067 34.14 -20.83 -4.50
C ARG A 1067 34.89 -20.42 -5.77
N TYR A 1068 34.71 -19.18 -6.24
CA TYR A 1068 35.39 -18.66 -7.43
C TYR A 1068 36.92 -18.67 -7.29
N LYS A 1069 37.46 -18.27 -6.15
CA LYS A 1069 38.91 -18.31 -5.85
C LYS A 1069 39.49 -19.74 -5.83
N LYS A 1070 38.66 -20.78 -5.69
CA LYS A 1070 39.06 -22.20 -5.75
C LYS A 1070 38.90 -22.83 -7.13
N THR A 1071 37.90 -22.41 -7.92
CA THR A 1071 37.57 -23.02 -9.22
C THR A 1071 38.11 -22.23 -10.42
N GLY A 1072 38.27 -20.92 -10.30
CA GLY A 1072 38.51 -20.00 -11.41
C GLY A 1072 37.31 -19.81 -12.35
N ASN A 1073 36.18 -20.48 -12.12
CA ASN A 1073 35.02 -20.48 -13.01
C ASN A 1073 33.82 -19.79 -12.35
N TYR A 1074 33.30 -18.75 -13.00
CA TYR A 1074 32.17 -17.95 -12.53
C TYR A 1074 30.91 -18.81 -12.37
N TRP A 1075 30.58 -19.63 -13.36
CA TRP A 1075 29.38 -20.46 -13.39
C TRP A 1075 29.39 -21.58 -12.32
N ASP A 1076 30.53 -22.20 -12.07
CA ASP A 1076 30.71 -23.23 -11.01
C ASP A 1076 30.74 -22.63 -9.59
N SER A 1077 30.53 -21.33 -9.49
CA SER A 1077 30.60 -20.52 -8.27
C SER A 1077 29.33 -19.72 -8.00
N LEU A 1078 28.29 -19.88 -8.83
CA LEU A 1078 26.97 -19.31 -8.55
C LEU A 1078 26.33 -20.01 -7.35
N GLU A 1079 25.84 -19.22 -6.41
CA GLU A 1079 25.14 -19.64 -5.20
C GLU A 1079 23.64 -19.40 -5.26
N LYS A 1080 23.20 -18.38 -6.00
CA LYS A 1080 21.81 -18.14 -6.34
C LYS A 1080 21.64 -17.68 -7.79
N ILE A 1081 20.61 -18.19 -8.46
CA ILE A 1081 20.17 -17.79 -9.79
C ILE A 1081 18.66 -17.57 -9.71
N GLN A 1082 18.19 -16.37 -10.07
CA GLN A 1082 16.77 -16.08 -10.26
C GLN A 1082 16.55 -15.54 -11.68
N VAL A 1083 15.55 -16.08 -12.39
CA VAL A 1083 15.13 -15.57 -13.70
C VAL A 1083 13.60 -15.55 -13.75
N GLY A 1084 13.02 -14.44 -14.21
CA GLY A 1084 11.60 -14.30 -14.47
C GLY A 1084 11.37 -13.59 -15.79
N ALA A 1085 10.53 -14.17 -16.65
CA ALA A 1085 10.12 -13.59 -17.92
C ALA A 1085 8.60 -13.63 -18.02
N PHE A 1086 7.99 -12.51 -18.39
CA PHE A 1086 6.54 -12.32 -18.49
C PHE A 1086 6.23 -11.50 -19.75
N TYR A 1087 5.24 -11.94 -20.51
CA TYR A 1087 4.81 -11.29 -21.74
C TYR A 1087 3.29 -11.35 -21.85
N SER A 1088 2.67 -10.20 -22.11
CA SER A 1088 1.26 -10.04 -22.47
C SER A 1088 1.14 -9.24 -23.76
N GLN A 1089 0.31 -9.70 -24.69
CA GLN A 1089 -0.15 -8.94 -25.84
C GLN A 1089 -1.37 -9.60 -26.46
N ASN A 1090 -2.38 -8.82 -26.85
CA ASN A 1090 -3.49 -9.27 -27.72
C ASN A 1090 -4.16 -10.60 -27.26
N ARG A 1091 -4.47 -10.74 -25.96
CA ARG A 1091 -5.04 -11.96 -25.36
C ARG A 1091 -4.14 -13.21 -25.42
N PHE A 1092 -2.86 -13.05 -25.75
CA PHE A 1092 -1.80 -14.01 -25.48
C PHE A 1092 -0.98 -13.57 -24.26
N GLY A 1093 -0.59 -14.54 -23.46
CA GLY A 1093 0.12 -14.39 -22.21
C GLY A 1093 1.08 -15.55 -21.97
N PHE A 1094 2.30 -15.26 -21.55
CA PHE A 1094 3.27 -16.27 -21.16
C PHE A 1094 4.06 -15.78 -19.96
N GLY A 1095 4.37 -16.69 -19.04
CA GLY A 1095 5.34 -16.46 -18.00
C GLY A 1095 6.18 -17.69 -17.69
N TYR A 1096 7.40 -17.41 -17.26
CA TYR A 1096 8.34 -18.40 -16.79
C TYR A 1096 9.17 -17.82 -15.65
N GLN A 1097 9.33 -18.60 -14.58
CA GLN A 1097 10.26 -18.31 -13.51
C GLN A 1097 11.11 -19.54 -13.20
N VAL A 1098 12.36 -19.30 -12.82
CA VAL A 1098 13.24 -20.31 -12.23
C VAL A 1098 14.06 -19.70 -11.11
N GLU A 1099 14.14 -20.41 -9.99
CA GLU A 1099 15.13 -20.18 -8.95
C GLU A 1099 15.99 -21.44 -8.79
N GLU A 1100 17.31 -21.27 -8.73
CA GLU A 1100 18.27 -22.32 -8.38
C GLU A 1100 19.19 -21.84 -7.26
N ASN A 1101 19.33 -22.64 -6.22
CA ASN A 1101 20.19 -22.38 -5.07
C ASN A 1101 21.32 -23.42 -4.97
N ALA A 1102 22.50 -23.00 -4.50
CA ALA A 1102 23.66 -23.86 -4.29
C ALA A 1102 24.51 -23.41 -3.09
N GLY A 1103 25.21 -24.35 -2.45
CA GLY A 1103 26.00 -24.03 -1.27
C GLY A 1103 26.96 -25.12 -0.80
N TRP A 1104 27.72 -24.81 0.25
CA TRP A 1104 28.67 -25.73 0.89
C TRP A 1104 27.93 -26.76 1.77
N SER A 1105 27.88 -28.01 1.34
CA SER A 1105 27.31 -29.11 2.14
C SER A 1105 28.36 -29.76 3.03
N LYS A 1106 28.02 -29.99 4.30
CA LYS A 1106 28.78 -30.94 5.15
C LYS A 1106 28.54 -32.37 4.66
N ASN A 1107 29.59 -33.16 4.52
CA ASN A 1107 29.45 -34.62 4.46
C ASN A 1107 29.20 -35.17 5.87
N ALA A 1108 28.13 -35.95 6.05
CA ALA A 1108 27.86 -36.67 7.29
C ALA A 1108 28.79 -37.91 7.39
N GLY A 1109 30.08 -37.67 7.63
CA GLY A 1109 31.12 -38.69 7.73
C GLY A 1109 32.13 -38.34 8.82
N TRP A 1110 32.06 -39.03 9.96
CA TRP A 1110 32.90 -38.75 11.13
C TRP A 1110 34.30 -39.36 10.96
N SER A 1111 35.15 -38.75 10.14
CA SER A 1111 36.57 -39.12 10.07
C SER A 1111 37.30 -38.58 11.31
N LYS A 1112 37.81 -39.48 12.15
CA LYS A 1112 38.53 -39.11 13.40
C LYS A 1112 39.97 -38.64 13.20
N ASN A 1113 40.52 -38.66 11.99
CA ASN A 1113 41.93 -38.36 11.71
C ASN A 1113 42.13 -37.47 10.46
N ALA A 1114 41.68 -36.22 10.52
CA ALA A 1114 42.20 -35.05 9.81
C ALA A 1114 41.29 -33.84 10.09
N GLY A 1115 41.85 -32.69 10.48
CA GLY A 1115 41.08 -31.51 10.94
C GLY A 1115 40.37 -30.69 9.85
N LEU A 1116 39.89 -31.31 8.78
CA LEU A 1116 39.15 -30.66 7.69
C LEU A 1116 37.99 -31.57 7.26
N SER A 1117 36.75 -31.18 7.59
CA SER A 1117 35.59 -31.73 6.90
C SER A 1117 35.56 -31.17 5.48
N GLU A 1118 35.79 -32.01 4.48
CA GLU A 1118 35.61 -31.61 3.08
C GLU A 1118 34.14 -31.23 2.84
N SER A 1119 33.89 -29.92 2.75
CA SER A 1119 32.60 -29.38 2.36
C SER A 1119 32.53 -29.34 0.84
N ASN A 1120 31.57 -30.08 0.28
CA ASN A 1120 31.37 -30.14 -1.16
C ASN A 1120 30.31 -29.10 -1.57
N TRP A 1121 30.66 -28.26 -2.55
CA TRP A 1121 29.71 -27.36 -3.20
C TRP A 1121 28.73 -28.18 -4.03
N ARG A 1122 27.43 -28.03 -3.76
CA ARG A 1122 26.37 -28.66 -4.56
C ARG A 1122 25.16 -27.74 -4.66
N LYS A 1123 24.38 -27.91 -5.74
CA LYS A 1123 23.02 -27.41 -5.82
C LYS A 1123 22.23 -27.94 -4.62
N THR A 1124 21.39 -27.11 -4.02
CA THR A 1124 20.56 -27.46 -2.86
C THR A 1124 19.15 -27.77 -3.31
N ASP A 1125 18.61 -26.93 -4.18
CA ASP A 1125 17.25 -27.00 -4.70
C ASP A 1125 17.12 -26.20 -6.01
N ARG A 1126 16.07 -26.52 -6.79
CA ARG A 1126 15.61 -25.71 -7.92
C ARG A 1126 14.09 -25.73 -7.99
N LYS A 1127 13.49 -24.58 -8.28
CA LYS A 1127 12.05 -24.41 -8.55
C LYS A 1127 11.87 -23.87 -9.97
N HIS A 1128 10.93 -24.45 -10.73
CA HIS A 1128 10.45 -23.88 -12.00
C HIS A 1128 8.95 -23.60 -11.91
N LYS A 1129 8.50 -22.46 -12.44
CA LYS A 1129 7.08 -22.12 -12.62
C LYS A 1129 6.88 -21.70 -14.10
N VAL A 1130 5.92 -22.30 -14.80
CA VAL A 1130 5.57 -22.02 -16.21
C VAL A 1130 4.08 -21.69 -16.28
N SER A 1131 3.71 -20.68 -17.05
CA SER A 1131 2.33 -20.30 -17.31
C SER A 1131 2.13 -19.82 -18.75
N LEU A 1132 0.97 -20.14 -19.33
CA LEU A 1132 0.57 -19.76 -20.68
C LEU A 1132 -0.92 -19.50 -20.69
N VAL A 1133 -1.34 -18.43 -21.34
CA VAL A 1133 -2.74 -18.12 -21.65
C VAL A 1133 -2.78 -17.66 -23.11
N THR A 1134 -3.71 -18.15 -23.92
CA THR A 1134 -3.88 -17.65 -25.30
C THR A 1134 -5.33 -17.75 -25.74
N ARG A 1135 -5.82 -16.73 -26.44
CA ARG A 1135 -7.15 -16.69 -27.07
C ARG A 1135 -6.97 -16.39 -28.57
N ILE A 1136 -7.22 -17.38 -29.43
CA ILE A 1136 -6.89 -17.36 -30.87
C ILE A 1136 -8.18 -17.37 -31.72
N GLY A 1137 -8.54 -16.24 -32.31
CA GLY A 1137 -9.64 -16.10 -33.27
C GLY A 1137 -10.56 -14.91 -32.97
N GLN A 1138 -11.71 -14.84 -33.64
CA GLN A 1138 -12.76 -13.89 -33.28
C GLN A 1138 -13.37 -14.30 -31.92
N PRO A 1139 -13.84 -13.38 -31.06
CA PRO A 1139 -14.40 -13.73 -29.74
C PRO A 1139 -15.71 -14.54 -29.76
N SER A 1140 -16.23 -14.78 -30.96
CA SER A 1140 -17.34 -15.69 -31.25
C SER A 1140 -16.87 -17.09 -31.65
N GLU A 1141 -15.71 -17.25 -32.28
CA GLU A 1141 -15.32 -18.50 -32.96
C GLU A 1141 -13.82 -18.83 -32.77
N GLY A 1142 -13.19 -18.34 -31.69
CA GLY A 1142 -11.79 -18.58 -31.33
C GLY A 1142 -11.49 -19.88 -30.55
N TRP A 1143 -10.25 -20.02 -30.09
CA TRP A 1143 -9.79 -21.07 -29.18
C TRP A 1143 -9.14 -20.41 -27.95
N THR A 1144 -9.52 -20.81 -26.75
CA THR A 1144 -8.83 -20.43 -25.51
C THR A 1144 -7.96 -21.59 -25.03
N LEU A 1145 -6.72 -21.32 -24.64
CA LEU A 1145 -5.82 -22.31 -24.01
C LEU A 1145 -5.18 -21.64 -22.78
N LYS A 1146 -5.34 -22.25 -21.59
CA LYS A 1146 -4.56 -21.92 -20.40
C LYS A 1146 -3.71 -23.13 -20.01
N THR A 1147 -2.47 -22.93 -19.59
CA THR A 1147 -1.65 -23.98 -18.97
C THR A 1147 -0.79 -23.42 -17.85
N TYR A 1148 -0.68 -24.14 -16.74
CA TYR A 1148 0.20 -23.81 -15.62
C TYR A 1148 0.97 -25.06 -15.20
N ALA A 1149 2.27 -24.96 -14.92
CA ALA A 1149 3.08 -26.07 -14.45
C ALA A 1149 4.14 -25.61 -13.44
N LYS A 1150 4.24 -26.30 -12.30
CA LYS A 1150 5.22 -26.07 -11.23
C LYS A 1150 6.07 -27.33 -11.07
N PHE A 1151 7.38 -27.17 -10.95
CA PHE A 1151 8.33 -28.27 -10.78
C PHE A 1151 9.29 -27.96 -9.64
N TYR A 1152 9.61 -28.97 -8.83
CA TYR A 1152 10.56 -28.87 -7.74
C TYR A 1152 11.61 -29.97 -7.84
N GLU A 1153 12.88 -29.59 -7.62
CA GLU A 1153 14.03 -30.48 -7.52
C GLU A 1153 14.72 -30.24 -6.17
N ASN A 1154 14.72 -31.24 -5.28
CA ASN A 1154 15.51 -31.22 -4.06
C ASN A 1154 16.80 -32.03 -4.26
N PHE A 1155 17.96 -31.40 -4.02
CA PHE A 1155 19.28 -32.02 -4.19
C PHE A 1155 19.98 -32.35 -2.85
N LYS A 1156 19.34 -32.10 -1.70
CA LYS A 1156 19.93 -32.35 -0.37
C LYS A 1156 19.96 -33.84 -0.01
N GLU A 1157 18.97 -34.63 -0.43
CA GLU A 1157 18.86 -36.07 -0.12
C GLU A 1157 19.53 -37.02 -1.13
N ASN A 1158 20.05 -38.15 -0.64
CA ASN A 1158 20.72 -39.18 -1.45
C ASN A 1158 19.76 -40.21 -2.10
N LYS A 1159 18.44 -40.09 -1.90
CA LYS A 1159 17.46 -40.98 -2.54
C LYS A 1159 17.15 -40.50 -3.96
N SER A 1160 17.55 -41.30 -4.96
CA SER A 1160 17.09 -41.29 -6.36
C SER A 1160 16.49 -39.97 -6.87
N LYS A 1161 17.34 -39.10 -7.44
CA LYS A 1161 16.96 -37.84 -8.11
C LYS A 1161 15.70 -38.02 -8.97
N LYS A 1162 14.59 -37.40 -8.56
CA LYS A 1162 13.39 -37.21 -9.40
C LYS A 1162 13.06 -35.72 -9.42
N THR A 1163 13.01 -35.13 -10.60
CA THR A 1163 12.19 -33.96 -10.89
C THR A 1163 10.75 -34.33 -10.59
N SER A 1164 10.16 -33.77 -9.53
CA SER A 1164 8.73 -33.92 -9.25
C SER A 1164 7.96 -32.75 -9.85
N LEU A 1165 6.95 -33.09 -10.66
CA LEU A 1165 5.91 -32.17 -11.08
C LEU A 1165 5.06 -31.87 -9.85
N ASP A 1166 5.12 -30.64 -9.37
CA ASP A 1166 4.47 -30.18 -8.14
C ASP A 1166 2.98 -29.88 -8.38
N GLY A 1167 2.69 -29.27 -9.55
CA GLY A 1167 1.32 -29.04 -10.04
C GLY A 1167 1.27 -28.87 -11.56
N LEU A 1168 0.16 -29.27 -12.19
CA LEU A 1168 -0.12 -29.08 -13.62
C LEU A 1168 -1.59 -28.80 -13.87
N GLY A 1169 -1.92 -27.68 -14.50
CA GLY A 1169 -3.26 -27.32 -14.98
C GLY A 1169 -3.25 -27.07 -16.48
N ILE A 1170 -4.26 -27.55 -17.21
CA ILE A 1170 -4.47 -27.32 -18.65
C ILE A 1170 -5.97 -27.13 -18.92
N GLU A 1171 -6.36 -26.02 -19.56
CA GLU A 1171 -7.73 -25.76 -20.03
C GLU A 1171 -7.67 -25.46 -21.53
N VAL A 1172 -8.42 -26.20 -22.36
CA VAL A 1172 -8.49 -26.00 -23.82
C VAL A 1172 -9.93 -25.80 -24.25
N GLY A 1173 -10.34 -24.54 -24.43
CA GLY A 1173 -11.65 -24.10 -24.91
C GLY A 1173 -11.73 -23.89 -26.42
N LYS A 1174 -12.83 -24.31 -27.06
CA LYS A 1174 -13.22 -23.94 -28.42
C LYS A 1174 -14.53 -23.16 -28.41
N GLU A 1175 -14.45 -21.88 -28.71
CA GLU A 1175 -15.56 -20.97 -28.98
C GLU A 1175 -16.21 -21.30 -30.35
N MET A 1176 -17.55 -21.36 -30.39
CA MET A 1176 -18.36 -21.75 -31.55
C MET A 1176 -19.66 -20.94 -31.58
N GLY A 1177 -19.60 -19.72 -32.11
CA GLY A 1177 -20.67 -18.74 -32.05
C GLY A 1177 -20.87 -18.21 -30.63
N TYR A 1178 -21.81 -18.83 -29.91
CA TYR A 1178 -22.35 -18.36 -28.63
C TYR A 1178 -21.97 -19.24 -27.43
N TYR A 1179 -21.20 -20.31 -27.67
CA TYR A 1179 -20.76 -21.26 -26.64
C TYR A 1179 -19.29 -21.63 -26.80
N GLN A 1180 -18.69 -22.12 -25.72
CA GLN A 1180 -17.37 -22.74 -25.67
C GLN A 1180 -17.51 -24.17 -25.14
N TRP A 1181 -16.85 -25.14 -25.79
CA TRP A 1181 -16.51 -26.40 -25.13
C TRP A 1181 -15.06 -26.35 -24.65
N SER A 1182 -14.81 -26.57 -23.36
CA SER A 1182 -13.45 -26.72 -22.83
C SER A 1182 -13.16 -28.13 -22.33
N VAL A 1183 -11.93 -28.61 -22.56
CA VAL A 1183 -11.38 -29.77 -21.84
C VAL A 1183 -10.40 -29.23 -20.82
N THR A 1184 -10.62 -29.57 -19.56
CA THR A 1184 -9.88 -29.05 -18.41
C THR A 1184 -9.27 -30.20 -17.62
N PHE A 1185 -7.99 -30.12 -17.29
CA PHE A 1185 -7.25 -31.09 -16.49
C PHE A 1185 -6.45 -30.37 -15.40
N GLU A 1186 -6.46 -30.92 -14.19
CA GLU A 1186 -5.67 -30.48 -13.05
C GLU A 1186 -4.99 -31.70 -12.42
N LYS A 1187 -3.74 -31.53 -11.96
CA LYS A 1187 -3.03 -32.48 -11.11
C LYS A 1187 -2.27 -31.71 -10.02
N ARG A 1188 -2.47 -32.10 -8.75
CA ARG A 1188 -1.86 -31.47 -7.57
C ARG A 1188 -1.19 -32.53 -6.67
N TYR A 1189 -0.09 -32.13 -6.03
CA TYR A 1189 0.56 -32.87 -4.95
C TYR A 1189 -0.31 -32.87 -3.67
N VAL A 1190 -0.19 -33.89 -2.80
CA VAL A 1190 -1.00 -33.94 -1.55
C VAL A 1190 -0.19 -34.26 -0.28
N GLU A 1191 0.85 -35.11 -0.33
CA GLU A 1191 1.61 -35.51 0.89
C GLU A 1191 3.09 -35.81 0.62
N ASN A 1192 3.39 -36.58 -0.43
CA ASN A 1192 4.75 -37.02 -0.78
C ASN A 1192 4.97 -36.96 -2.30
N PRO A 1193 6.21 -36.85 -2.83
CA PRO A 1193 6.49 -36.70 -4.27
C PRO A 1193 6.04 -37.85 -5.18
N ASP A 1194 5.48 -38.92 -4.60
CA ASP A 1194 4.91 -40.08 -5.29
C ASP A 1194 3.36 -40.18 -5.14
N LYS A 1195 2.69 -39.27 -4.41
CA LYS A 1195 1.21 -39.22 -4.22
C LYS A 1195 0.60 -37.96 -4.84
N TYR A 1196 -0.38 -38.14 -5.74
CA TYR A 1196 -1.04 -37.05 -6.47
C TYR A 1196 -2.55 -37.27 -6.61
N GLU A 1197 -3.32 -36.20 -6.52
CA GLU A 1197 -4.71 -36.17 -6.99
C GLU A 1197 -4.78 -35.50 -8.37
N TRP A 1198 -5.71 -35.95 -9.21
CA TRP A 1198 -6.02 -35.30 -10.49
C TRP A 1198 -7.53 -35.19 -10.71
N ARG A 1199 -7.92 -34.15 -11.46
CA ARG A 1199 -9.29 -33.85 -11.86
C ARG A 1199 -9.31 -33.60 -13.37
N THR A 1200 -10.34 -34.06 -14.07
CA THR A 1200 -10.54 -33.78 -15.50
C THR A 1200 -12.02 -33.51 -15.78
N ALA A 1201 -12.32 -32.62 -16.72
CA ALA A 1201 -13.68 -32.26 -17.11
C ALA A 1201 -13.75 -31.82 -18.58
N LEU A 1202 -14.70 -32.38 -19.33
CA LEU A 1202 -15.23 -31.74 -20.54
C LEU A 1202 -16.38 -30.83 -20.10
N GLN A 1203 -16.26 -29.52 -20.32
CA GLN A 1203 -17.16 -28.48 -19.88
C GLN A 1203 -17.78 -27.73 -21.08
N PHE A 1204 -19.01 -27.24 -20.93
CA PHE A 1204 -19.73 -26.41 -21.88
C PHE A 1204 -20.12 -25.08 -21.20
N THR A 1205 -19.66 -23.97 -21.75
CA THR A 1205 -19.86 -22.62 -21.22
C THR A 1205 -20.57 -21.77 -22.27
N LEU A 1206 -21.58 -20.97 -21.91
CA LEU A 1206 -22.06 -19.93 -22.84
C LEU A 1206 -21.08 -18.76 -22.82
N LEU A 1207 -20.70 -18.25 -23.99
CA LEU A 1207 -19.79 -17.10 -24.07
C LEU A 1207 -20.46 -15.79 -23.62
N THR A 1208 -21.78 -15.81 -23.48
CA THR A 1208 -22.58 -14.78 -22.80
C THR A 1208 -22.49 -14.88 -21.27
N PHE A 1209 -21.96 -15.97 -20.71
CA PHE A 1209 -21.76 -16.22 -19.28
C PHE A 1209 -20.39 -16.91 -19.03
N PRO A 1210 -19.27 -16.29 -19.44
CA PRO A 1210 -17.96 -16.94 -19.56
C PRO A 1210 -17.40 -17.51 -18.24
N GLU A 1211 -17.80 -17.01 -17.08
CA GLU A 1211 -17.29 -17.50 -15.78
C GLU A 1211 -18.01 -18.74 -15.23
N ASN A 1212 -19.16 -19.12 -15.82
CA ASN A 1212 -20.07 -20.16 -15.32
C ASN A 1212 -20.27 -21.26 -16.37
N PRO A 1213 -19.50 -22.37 -16.31
CA PRO A 1213 -19.71 -23.53 -17.18
C PRO A 1213 -21.08 -24.15 -16.93
N LEU A 1214 -21.99 -24.09 -17.91
CA LEU A 1214 -23.36 -24.59 -17.80
C LEU A 1214 -23.42 -26.07 -17.43
N PHE A 1215 -22.54 -26.89 -17.99
CA PHE A 1215 -22.44 -28.30 -17.62
C PHE A 1215 -21.08 -28.89 -17.97
N GLY A 1216 -20.68 -29.93 -17.25
CA GLY A 1216 -19.51 -30.71 -17.59
C GLY A 1216 -19.59 -32.15 -17.10
N ILE A 1217 -18.85 -33.02 -17.77
CA ILE A 1217 -18.66 -34.43 -17.39
C ILE A 1217 -17.18 -34.71 -17.25
N GLY A 1218 -16.80 -35.42 -16.21
CA GLY A 1218 -15.42 -35.51 -15.78
C GLY A 1218 -15.10 -36.74 -14.95
N ALA A 1219 -13.92 -36.73 -14.37
CA ALA A 1219 -13.47 -37.72 -13.40
C ALA A 1219 -12.43 -37.11 -12.46
N LYS A 1220 -12.32 -37.65 -11.24
CA LYS A 1220 -11.28 -37.29 -10.27
C LYS A 1220 -10.73 -38.52 -9.55
N THR A 1221 -9.48 -38.46 -9.11
CA THR A 1221 -8.92 -39.40 -8.13
C THR A 1221 -8.98 -38.84 -6.72
N ASN A 1222 -8.89 -39.76 -5.75
CA ASN A 1222 -8.60 -39.46 -4.36
C ASN A 1222 -7.14 -39.84 -4.01
N THR A 1223 -6.70 -39.53 -2.78
CA THR A 1223 -5.42 -39.95 -2.17
C THR A 1223 -5.07 -41.45 -2.23
N SER A 1224 -6.01 -42.32 -2.62
CA SER A 1224 -5.80 -43.76 -2.85
C SER A 1224 -5.85 -44.16 -4.34
N ASN A 1225 -5.69 -43.20 -5.25
CA ASN A 1225 -5.70 -43.36 -6.71
C ASN A 1225 -6.98 -43.98 -7.31
N GLN A 1226 -8.09 -44.03 -6.56
CA GLN A 1226 -9.37 -44.50 -7.09
C GLN A 1226 -10.01 -43.42 -7.96
N THR A 1227 -10.16 -43.68 -9.25
CA THR A 1227 -10.87 -42.78 -10.18
C THR A 1227 -12.38 -42.92 -9.99
N ARG A 1228 -13.09 -41.80 -9.90
CA ARG A 1228 -14.57 -41.75 -9.88
C ARG A 1228 -15.07 -40.76 -10.92
N PRO A 1229 -16.19 -41.05 -11.63
CA PRO A 1229 -16.82 -40.08 -12.52
C PRO A 1229 -17.33 -38.88 -11.72
N ASP A 1230 -17.33 -37.73 -12.36
CA ASP A 1230 -17.72 -36.43 -11.79
C ASP A 1230 -18.64 -35.70 -12.78
N THR A 1231 -19.58 -34.91 -12.28
CA THR A 1231 -20.55 -34.19 -13.11
C THR A 1231 -20.81 -32.81 -12.54
N TYR A 1232 -20.69 -31.79 -13.39
CA TYR A 1232 -20.87 -30.40 -13.02
C TYR A 1232 -22.09 -29.84 -13.78
N LEU A 1233 -22.92 -29.02 -13.14
CA LEU A 1233 -23.97 -28.23 -13.79
C LEU A 1233 -23.95 -26.82 -13.20
N PHE A 1234 -23.65 -25.83 -14.03
CA PHE A 1234 -23.40 -24.44 -13.63
C PHE A 1234 -22.17 -24.26 -12.70
N ASP A 1235 -21.18 -25.16 -12.82
CA ASP A 1235 -19.94 -25.23 -12.04
C ASP A 1235 -18.82 -25.90 -12.88
N GLY A 1236 -17.54 -25.80 -12.48
CA GLY A 1236 -16.44 -26.47 -13.19
C GLY A 1236 -15.01 -26.19 -12.67
N ILE A 1237 -14.07 -27.03 -13.10
CA ILE A 1237 -12.62 -26.90 -12.82
C ILE A 1237 -12.09 -25.59 -13.43
N LYS A 1238 -11.38 -24.78 -12.63
CA LYS A 1238 -10.67 -23.55 -13.04
C LYS A 1238 -9.17 -23.74 -12.90
N VAL A 1239 -8.43 -23.64 -14.01
CA VAL A 1239 -7.01 -24.05 -14.12
C VAL A 1239 -6.01 -23.03 -13.60
N ASP A 1240 -6.47 -21.79 -13.42
CA ASP A 1240 -5.81 -20.71 -12.68
C ASP A 1240 -5.53 -21.08 -11.21
N LYS A 1241 -6.41 -21.86 -10.56
CA LYS A 1241 -6.31 -22.25 -9.14
C LYS A 1241 -5.39 -23.43 -8.83
N VAL A 1242 -4.49 -23.80 -9.75
CA VAL A 1242 -3.67 -25.03 -9.68
C VAL A 1242 -2.27 -24.76 -9.10
N LEU A 1243 -1.94 -23.49 -8.83
CA LEU A 1243 -0.64 -23.06 -8.28
C LEU A 1243 -0.63 -22.84 -6.77
N ASP A 1244 -1.81 -22.81 -6.14
CA ASP A 1244 -2.04 -22.70 -4.70
C ASP A 1244 -2.10 -24.10 -4.06
#